data_AF-L1LEA1-F1
#
_entry.id   AF-L1LEA1-F1
#
_cell.length_a   1.000
_cell.length_b   1.000
_cell.length_c   1.000
_cell.angle_alpha   90.00
_cell.angle_beta   90.00
_cell.angle_gamma   90.00
#
_symmetry.space_group_name_H-M   'P 1'
#
loop_
_entity.id
_entity.type
_entity.pdbx_description
1 polymer ?
#
loop_
_entity_poly.entity_id
_entity_poly.type
_entity_poly.pdbx_seq_one_letter_code
_entity_poly.pdbx_strand_id
1 'polypeptide(L)'
;MKLPPKNVRVNCLSVLGILLLFTFQQFIFYYNLYYLREVNYIIYNLIWDFSIDISKKCPFGRRNTCQENPQIKVRKDAVSGATDYGYVTHEKLAGQWIGGLKYGNKPLRIENGETFGRSEVVTVYYHEDGDRTNVNVPLILGVKETRGGNYEWYENTGDGIKWKTISNTAEFPSNDTGQVNSRFKDKLDRLACKLQGIVEINLSKDKDEEYCHHGHERGYNEKIRVKLNPDTFSFPNYVLFEHTPNSGTELTIGGFNIGGTPQTGFSGLKFPFKATKITVFMPACDHNNPFLLHIASGDNNGKWFKNIGGSIWEEHIELRGQAPDEANDQIVRDFETLTSDIGIRPCAAPSNPVQLDVNKIPSPNKNETVYFSCKTPILVEKVLTSTNGFFKLVHTTAKTPFQLETYLFNGQEIRKTKGTPGQPITDVNSVSVYYWDGDDNKPILLEVASTVETKHYSYRFDTGVRKNNWSHAGNSDKSLEYLLDDQNCNRNGAIPFEINDPTTAYASYGSHCIKETRKITDSASSPTFIPESDYIIKEYYVHSSFNIGTQISRATFGGKDTSGIKLPRSYTVSKIRVFSYPDSGSDIPLMLEFMPKDTGGQSEWYYSQRSNGLTWAKLGNRSTVFYKEDKPTEALTTALDEVRCLHNSEITMNLSLDNDMQYTSGESKYCCTYHSPNGGEPEAKVSVKRGEKVASTIPYYKHEIKLETKLAGIKYNDGGTSRKNITLSGSPFPIEGSLSVYVFYCYKGNPVLIYLDSPSDSGTKGWYKKDKDDSRPWTKLKGVLPENGPDNIKGCGDDFNKLVAVLRDFGCPYNDCTNPSTQPLSQGGNVSLGPQLHPLLPGAVSRSKNSELSWDLFLSATRNFGKVFVDVILPNGKTPENTTKPDTPALPQQPSQRDQTASVGALQSGDSSSGRESNKGDTSADNTQGVSEPEAKEVTQVQTNEAQNIGLTPPAVTPQQSHGPPAEALKQDGTSESTTTTGGPTAAPKVTEAALAPTSTKSPPKAETATTTVLPSQSQAISSDSTTHETQKSQVSALSPGYPAQTSSTWTSPEKIIPTVLTGVGVVSGSLTGFGWWIYKRSKGDPWVRQI
;
A
#
# COMPACT_ATOMS: atom_id res chain seq x y z
N MET A 1 26.20 -59.89 141.34
CA MET A 1 25.28 -61.04 141.14
C MET A 1 25.79 -61.88 139.96
N LYS A 2 25.08 -62.94 139.52
CA LYS A 2 25.66 -64.06 138.73
C LYS A 2 25.83 -63.80 137.22
N LEU A 3 26.80 -64.55 136.65
CA LEU A 3 27.15 -64.96 135.27
C LEU A 3 25.98 -65.18 134.26
N PRO A 4 26.20 -65.45 132.93
CA PRO A 4 27.45 -65.69 132.16
C PRO A 4 27.58 -64.92 130.78
N PRO A 5 28.66 -65.12 129.98
CA PRO A 5 28.92 -64.45 128.68
C PRO A 5 28.73 -65.31 127.40
N LYS A 6 28.88 -64.72 126.20
CA LYS A 6 29.10 -65.45 124.91
C LYS A 6 29.82 -64.61 123.83
N ASN A 7 30.54 -65.29 122.92
CA ASN A 7 31.32 -64.71 121.81
C ASN A 7 30.52 -64.61 120.49
N VAL A 8 30.86 -63.64 119.62
CA VAL A 8 30.65 -63.69 118.17
C VAL A 8 31.87 -63.08 117.45
N ARG A 9 32.42 -63.77 116.44
CA ARG A 9 33.39 -63.19 115.48
C ARG A 9 32.63 -62.69 114.24
N VAL A 10 33.00 -61.53 113.70
CA VAL A 10 32.43 -60.99 112.44
C VAL A 10 33.48 -61.08 111.33
N ASN A 11 33.11 -61.66 110.18
CA ASN A 11 34.00 -61.84 109.03
C ASN A 11 34.03 -60.58 108.14
N CYS A 12 35.16 -59.86 108.12
CA CYS A 12 35.33 -58.65 107.30
C CYS A 12 35.25 -58.88 105.78
N LEU A 13 35.45 -60.12 105.31
CA LEU A 13 35.51 -60.44 103.87
C LEU A 13 34.17 -60.22 103.11
N SER A 14 33.02 -60.20 103.79
CA SER A 14 31.72 -60.02 103.11
C SER A 14 31.43 -58.56 102.71
N VAL A 15 32.01 -57.58 103.41
CA VAL A 15 31.63 -56.16 103.23
C VAL A 15 32.35 -55.56 102.01
N LEU A 16 33.61 -55.94 101.79
CA LEU A 16 34.44 -55.41 100.70
C LEU A 16 33.91 -55.83 99.31
N GLY A 17 33.40 -57.06 99.17
CA GLY A 17 32.82 -57.56 97.92
C GLY A 17 31.54 -56.84 97.51
N ILE A 18 30.69 -56.49 98.48
CA ILE A 18 29.43 -55.74 98.23
C ILE A 18 29.75 -54.30 97.79
N LEU A 19 30.73 -53.66 98.43
CA LEU A 19 31.21 -52.32 98.04
C LEU A 19 31.77 -52.31 96.61
N LEU A 20 32.60 -53.30 96.25
CA LEU A 20 33.14 -53.43 94.89
C LEU A 20 32.02 -53.61 93.84
N LEU A 21 31.04 -54.48 94.11
CA LEU A 21 29.86 -54.67 93.24
C LEU A 21 29.06 -53.37 93.05
N PHE A 22 28.83 -52.60 94.12
CA PHE A 22 28.16 -51.30 94.02
C PHE A 22 28.96 -50.29 93.19
N THR A 23 30.29 -50.21 93.37
CA THR A 23 31.12 -49.33 92.54
C THR A 23 31.14 -49.74 91.07
N PHE A 24 31.10 -51.04 90.77
CA PHE A 24 31.06 -51.54 89.39
C PHE A 24 29.71 -51.27 88.70
N GLN A 25 28.59 -51.42 89.42
CA GLN A 25 27.26 -51.03 88.92
C GLN A 25 27.16 -49.51 88.69
N GLN A 26 27.68 -48.68 89.61
CA GLN A 26 27.74 -47.22 89.42
C GLN A 26 28.59 -46.84 88.20
N PHE A 27 29.75 -47.49 88.00
CA PHE A 27 30.60 -47.24 86.83
C PHE A 27 29.92 -47.64 85.52
N ILE A 28 29.25 -48.80 85.48
CA ILE A 28 28.45 -49.22 84.31
C ILE A 28 27.30 -48.24 84.04
N PHE A 29 26.60 -47.77 85.07
CA PHE A 29 25.49 -46.83 84.90
C PHE A 29 25.97 -45.46 84.39
N TYR A 30 27.09 -44.95 84.94
CA TYR A 30 27.70 -43.70 84.50
C TYR A 30 28.28 -43.80 83.08
N TYR A 31 28.91 -44.92 82.73
CA TYR A 31 29.41 -45.19 81.37
C TYR A 31 28.25 -45.27 80.37
N ASN A 32 27.14 -45.95 80.71
CA ASN A 32 25.96 -45.98 79.85
C ASN A 32 25.28 -44.61 79.72
N LEU A 33 25.24 -43.78 80.78
CA LEU A 33 24.75 -42.41 80.69
C LEU A 33 25.64 -41.51 79.83
N TYR A 34 26.96 -41.67 79.91
CA TYR A 34 27.91 -40.98 79.03
C TYR A 34 27.74 -41.43 77.58
N TYR A 35 27.66 -42.74 77.33
CA TYR A 35 27.47 -43.30 76.00
C TYR A 35 26.10 -42.91 75.41
N LEU A 36 25.03 -42.89 76.21
CA LEU A 36 23.72 -42.38 75.80
C LEU A 36 23.75 -40.88 75.54
N ARG A 37 24.54 -40.08 76.26
CA ARG A 37 24.70 -38.65 75.98
C ARG A 37 25.40 -38.41 74.64
N GLU A 38 26.50 -39.10 74.38
CA GLU A 38 27.21 -38.98 73.09
C GLU A 38 26.40 -39.57 71.94
N VAL A 39 25.78 -40.74 72.10
CA VAL A 39 24.91 -41.33 71.08
C VAL A 39 23.68 -40.46 70.83
N ASN A 40 23.06 -39.87 71.84
CA ASN A 40 21.92 -38.96 71.65
C ASN A 40 22.36 -37.62 71.04
N TYR A 41 23.56 -37.11 71.34
CA TYR A 41 24.14 -35.94 70.68
C TYR A 41 24.45 -36.22 69.19
N ILE A 42 25.04 -37.37 68.88
CA ILE A 42 25.29 -37.85 67.51
C ILE A 42 23.96 -38.06 66.76
N ILE A 43 22.95 -38.66 67.40
CA ILE A 43 21.61 -38.86 66.84
C ILE A 43 20.90 -37.52 66.59
N TYR A 44 20.95 -36.55 67.51
CA TYR A 44 20.37 -35.22 67.26
C TYR A 44 21.02 -34.51 66.07
N ASN A 45 22.34 -34.62 65.91
CA ASN A 45 23.07 -34.07 64.76
C ASN A 45 22.89 -34.88 63.45
N LEU A 46 22.34 -36.11 63.51
CA LEU A 46 22.07 -36.96 62.33
C LEU A 46 20.60 -36.99 61.90
N ILE A 47 19.64 -36.77 62.81
CA ILE A 47 18.20 -36.83 62.52
C ILE A 47 17.65 -35.51 61.98
N TRP A 48 18.24 -34.37 62.33
CA TRP A 48 17.71 -33.04 61.99
C TRP A 48 18.49 -32.36 60.85
N ASP A 49 18.61 -33.01 59.70
CA ASP A 49 19.02 -32.33 58.47
C ASP A 49 17.98 -31.27 58.08
N PHE A 50 18.38 -29.99 58.11
CA PHE A 50 17.44 -28.90 57.89
C PHE A 50 17.21 -28.61 56.41
N SER A 51 15.94 -28.45 56.03
CA SER A 51 15.57 -27.97 54.70
C SER A 51 15.38 -26.45 54.68
N ILE A 52 15.91 -25.75 53.68
CA ILE A 52 15.59 -24.34 53.41
C ILE A 52 14.66 -24.21 52.20
N ASP A 53 13.75 -23.22 52.22
CA ASP A 53 12.94 -22.85 51.06
C ASP A 53 13.55 -21.64 50.32
N ILE A 54 14.17 -21.90 49.17
CA ILE A 54 14.81 -20.88 48.33
C ILE A 54 13.82 -19.92 47.65
N SER A 55 12.50 -20.11 47.82
CA SER A 55 11.51 -19.08 47.47
C SER A 55 11.51 -17.91 48.45
N LYS A 56 12.26 -17.95 49.56
CA LYS A 56 12.27 -16.90 50.59
C LYS A 56 13.56 -16.08 50.57
N LYS A 57 13.40 -14.76 50.45
CA LYS A 57 14.49 -13.77 50.61
C LYS A 57 14.83 -13.49 52.09
N CYS A 58 14.07 -14.06 53.04
CA CYS A 58 14.29 -14.10 54.50
C CYS A 58 15.03 -12.88 55.13
N PRO A 59 14.29 -11.84 55.55
CA PRO A 59 14.43 -11.48 56.97
C PRO A 59 13.18 -10.89 57.66
N PHE A 60 12.89 -11.36 58.87
CA PHE A 60 12.50 -10.49 59.99
C PHE A 60 12.89 -11.11 61.34
N GLY A 61 14.19 -11.05 61.64
CA GLY A 61 14.76 -11.39 62.94
C GLY A 61 15.98 -10.51 63.22
N ARG A 62 16.21 -10.12 64.49
CA ARG A 62 17.21 -9.09 64.88
C ARG A 62 18.70 -9.45 64.62
N ARG A 63 19.00 -10.52 63.88
CA ARG A 63 20.36 -11.10 63.74
C ARG A 63 20.69 -11.68 62.35
N ASN A 64 19.96 -11.29 61.30
CA ASN A 64 20.16 -11.79 59.93
C ASN A 64 20.06 -13.32 59.83
N THR A 65 18.94 -13.89 60.32
CA THR A 65 18.65 -15.33 60.30
C THR A 65 17.30 -15.61 59.66
N CYS A 66 17.09 -16.82 59.14
CA CYS A 66 15.77 -17.26 58.69
C CYS A 66 14.76 -17.23 59.85
N GLN A 67 13.50 -16.88 59.56
CA GLN A 67 12.41 -17.04 60.52
C GLN A 67 12.07 -18.53 60.73
N GLU A 68 12.18 -19.32 59.67
CA GLU A 68 12.00 -20.78 59.69
C GLU A 68 13.10 -21.49 60.50
N ASN A 69 14.30 -20.91 60.61
CA ASN A 69 15.40 -21.49 61.37
C ASN A 69 16.45 -20.44 61.83
N PRO A 70 16.61 -20.21 63.15
CA PRO A 70 17.59 -19.25 63.67
C PRO A 70 19.06 -19.71 63.54
N GLN A 71 19.33 -20.95 63.14
CA GLN A 71 20.68 -21.47 62.87
C GLN A 71 21.10 -21.32 61.39
N ILE A 72 20.25 -20.78 60.52
CA ILE A 72 20.65 -20.39 59.16
C ILE A 72 20.84 -18.88 59.14
N LYS A 73 22.09 -18.44 58.94
CA LYS A 73 22.44 -17.04 58.65
C LYS A 73 22.03 -16.74 57.21
N VAL A 74 21.40 -15.59 57.02
CA VAL A 74 21.03 -15.09 55.69
C VAL A 74 21.84 -13.84 55.40
N ARG A 75 22.40 -13.78 54.19
CA ARG A 75 22.91 -12.56 53.57
C ARG A 75 22.11 -12.35 52.29
N LYS A 76 21.72 -11.11 52.00
CA LYS A 76 21.16 -10.74 50.71
C LYS A 76 21.61 -9.34 50.34
N ASP A 77 21.87 -9.12 49.07
CA ASP A 77 22.28 -7.83 48.52
C ASP A 77 22.00 -7.80 47.00
N ALA A 78 22.25 -6.65 46.38
CA ALA A 78 22.34 -6.56 44.93
C ALA A 78 23.60 -7.29 44.42
N VAL A 79 23.53 -7.85 43.21
CA VAL A 79 24.67 -8.51 42.58
C VAL A 79 25.67 -7.45 42.11
N SER A 80 26.89 -7.50 42.66
CA SER A 80 27.93 -6.49 42.39
C SER A 80 28.36 -6.52 40.93
N GLY A 81 28.03 -5.46 40.18
CA GLY A 81 28.25 -5.36 38.72
C GLY A 81 27.03 -5.71 37.86
N ALA A 82 25.91 -6.14 38.46
CA ALA A 82 24.65 -6.43 37.77
C ALA A 82 23.46 -6.13 38.71
N THR A 83 23.27 -4.84 39.03
CA THR A 83 22.39 -4.37 40.13
C THR A 83 20.90 -4.69 39.98
N ASP A 84 20.46 -5.02 38.77
CA ASP A 84 19.07 -5.44 38.47
C ASP A 84 18.79 -6.88 38.96
N TYR A 85 19.85 -7.59 39.38
CA TYR A 85 19.78 -8.89 40.03
C TYR A 85 20.08 -8.77 41.52
N GLY A 86 19.32 -9.53 42.32
CA GLY A 86 19.59 -9.75 43.73
C GLY A 86 20.13 -11.16 43.95
N TYR A 87 20.75 -11.36 45.11
CA TYR A 87 21.10 -12.69 45.59
C TYR A 87 20.71 -12.90 47.05
N VAL A 88 20.43 -14.15 47.44
CA VAL A 88 20.20 -14.56 48.82
C VAL A 88 21.08 -15.77 49.14
N THR A 89 22.03 -15.60 50.06
CA THR A 89 22.93 -16.64 50.57
C THR A 89 22.49 -17.12 51.95
N HIS A 90 22.20 -18.41 52.03
CA HIS A 90 22.00 -19.15 53.26
C HIS A 90 23.34 -19.78 53.70
N GLU A 91 23.82 -19.47 54.89
CA GLU A 91 25.08 -19.96 55.48
C GLU A 91 24.79 -20.62 56.83
N LYS A 92 25.36 -21.81 57.06
CA LYS A 92 25.20 -22.58 58.31
C LYS A 92 25.83 -21.86 59.52
N LEU A 93 25.09 -21.74 60.63
CA LEU A 93 25.62 -21.30 61.92
C LEU A 93 25.89 -22.51 62.83
N ALA A 94 27.16 -22.79 63.08
CA ALA A 94 27.67 -23.62 64.18
C ALA A 94 26.94 -24.97 64.41
N GLY A 95 27.29 -25.96 63.59
CA GLY A 95 26.98 -27.38 63.82
C GLY A 95 26.16 -28.02 62.71
N GLN A 96 25.02 -27.43 62.36
CA GLN A 96 23.98 -28.11 61.60
C GLN A 96 24.01 -27.78 60.09
N TRP A 97 23.90 -28.80 59.23
CA TRP A 97 24.00 -28.67 57.77
C TRP A 97 22.67 -28.28 57.12
N ILE A 98 22.74 -27.65 55.95
CA ILE A 98 21.60 -27.51 55.05
C ILE A 98 21.47 -28.85 54.31
N GLY A 99 20.58 -29.72 54.78
CA GLY A 99 20.42 -31.10 54.29
C GLY A 99 19.34 -31.29 53.23
N GLY A 100 18.65 -30.21 52.82
CA GLY A 100 17.72 -30.26 51.70
C GLY A 100 17.30 -28.88 51.20
N LEU A 101 17.01 -28.78 49.91
CA LEU A 101 16.54 -27.54 49.28
C LEU A 101 15.09 -27.70 48.83
N LYS A 102 14.28 -26.65 49.01
CA LYS A 102 12.88 -26.57 48.58
C LYS A 102 12.62 -25.27 47.83
N TYR A 103 11.57 -25.24 47.02
CA TYR A 103 11.00 -24.02 46.45
C TYR A 103 9.47 -24.11 46.53
N GLY A 104 8.83 -23.22 47.29
CA GLY A 104 7.38 -23.25 47.52
C GLY A 104 6.93 -24.56 48.19
N ASN A 105 7.64 -24.97 49.25
CA ASN A 105 7.56 -26.22 50.00
C ASN A 105 7.88 -27.52 49.23
N LYS A 106 8.09 -27.47 47.91
CA LYS A 106 8.43 -28.66 47.09
C LYS A 106 9.94 -28.89 47.06
N PRO A 107 10.45 -30.12 47.27
CA PRO A 107 11.89 -30.39 47.26
C PRO A 107 12.48 -30.23 45.85
N LEU A 108 13.64 -29.58 45.77
CA LEU A 108 14.38 -29.41 44.51
C LEU A 108 14.95 -30.74 44.00
N ARG A 109 15.16 -30.83 42.69
CA ARG A 109 15.81 -31.95 42.01
C ARG A 109 16.77 -31.48 40.93
N ILE A 110 17.86 -32.24 40.75
CA ILE A 110 18.76 -32.11 39.62
C ILE A 110 18.14 -32.83 38.41
N GLU A 111 18.47 -32.43 37.19
CA GLU A 111 17.88 -32.94 35.92
C GLU A 111 18.00 -34.47 35.75
N ASN A 112 19.03 -35.11 36.33
CA ASN A 112 19.22 -36.55 36.39
C ASN A 112 18.32 -37.28 37.41
N GLY A 113 17.54 -36.54 38.22
CA GLY A 113 16.65 -37.06 39.25
C GLY A 113 17.21 -37.03 40.68
N GLU A 114 18.48 -36.67 40.86
CA GLU A 114 19.14 -36.60 42.17
C GLU A 114 18.61 -35.44 43.03
N THR A 115 18.76 -35.59 44.35
CA THR A 115 18.53 -34.53 45.33
C THR A 115 19.85 -33.87 45.72
N PHE A 116 19.83 -32.56 45.96
CA PHE A 116 20.96 -31.82 46.50
C PHE A 116 21.47 -32.42 47.82
N GLY A 117 22.80 -32.57 47.92
CA GLY A 117 23.47 -33.07 49.13
C GLY A 117 23.54 -32.05 50.26
N ARG A 118 24.19 -32.46 51.37
CA ARG A 118 24.46 -31.57 52.51
C ARG A 118 25.33 -30.39 52.07
N SER A 119 24.93 -29.20 52.49
CA SER A 119 25.55 -27.93 52.08
C SER A 119 25.87 -27.05 53.29
N GLU A 120 26.95 -26.27 53.19
CA GLU A 120 27.31 -25.22 54.17
C GLU A 120 26.90 -23.83 53.69
N VAL A 121 26.88 -23.61 52.37
CA VAL A 121 26.51 -22.33 51.73
C VAL A 121 25.60 -22.61 50.53
N VAL A 122 24.49 -21.90 50.43
CA VAL A 122 23.55 -21.98 49.30
C VAL A 122 23.13 -20.57 48.88
N THR A 123 23.52 -20.15 47.68
CA THR A 123 23.27 -18.82 47.13
C THR A 123 22.32 -18.88 45.95
N VAL A 124 21.23 -18.13 46.02
CA VAL A 124 20.16 -18.06 45.02
C VAL A 124 20.23 -16.71 44.34
N TYR A 125 20.42 -16.68 43.02
CA TYR A 125 20.43 -15.45 42.21
C TYR A 125 19.13 -15.31 41.43
N TYR A 126 18.61 -14.10 41.35
CA TYR A 126 17.29 -13.81 40.76
C TYR A 126 17.22 -12.36 40.26
N HIS A 127 16.36 -12.06 39.28
CA HIS A 127 16.08 -10.67 38.88
C HIS A 127 15.28 -9.98 39.99
N GLU A 128 15.67 -8.79 40.46
CA GLU A 128 14.87 -8.06 41.44
C GLU A 128 13.54 -7.59 40.84
N ASP A 129 12.48 -7.77 41.60
CA ASP A 129 11.08 -7.58 41.21
C ASP A 129 10.33 -6.70 42.22
N GLY A 130 11.03 -6.21 43.25
CA GLY A 130 10.49 -5.41 44.33
C GLY A 130 9.83 -6.21 45.46
N ASP A 131 9.63 -7.53 45.33
CA ASP A 131 9.19 -8.35 46.46
C ASP A 131 10.33 -8.46 47.47
N ARG A 132 10.17 -7.84 48.64
CA ARG A 132 11.23 -7.83 49.67
C ARG A 132 11.38 -9.17 50.41
N THR A 133 10.45 -10.11 50.19
CA THR A 133 10.21 -11.30 51.00
C THR A 133 10.33 -12.63 50.23
N ASN A 134 9.92 -12.71 48.96
CA ASN A 134 9.98 -13.93 48.15
C ASN A 134 10.84 -13.76 46.89
N VAL A 135 11.46 -14.84 46.44
CA VAL A 135 12.06 -14.97 45.10
C VAL A 135 11.00 -15.60 44.20
N ASN A 136 10.42 -14.81 43.28
CA ASN A 136 9.27 -15.27 42.47
C ASN A 136 9.67 -16.14 41.26
N VAL A 137 10.90 -15.99 40.74
CA VAL A 137 11.56 -16.94 39.84
C VAL A 137 13.07 -16.93 40.14
N PRO A 138 13.65 -18.00 40.70
CA PRO A 138 15.09 -18.13 40.88
C PRO A 138 15.75 -18.49 39.54
N LEU A 139 16.94 -17.94 39.25
CA LEU A 139 17.61 -18.09 37.95
C LEU A 139 18.81 -19.04 38.05
N ILE A 140 19.76 -18.73 38.93
CA ILE A 140 20.98 -19.50 39.17
C ILE A 140 21.06 -19.88 40.65
N LEU A 141 21.51 -21.10 40.92
CA LEU A 141 21.76 -21.62 42.25
C LEU A 141 23.24 -22.00 42.35
N GLY A 142 23.95 -21.45 43.34
CA GLY A 142 25.33 -21.79 43.69
C GLY A 142 25.37 -22.49 45.05
N VAL A 143 25.88 -23.72 45.10
CA VAL A 143 25.92 -24.59 46.29
C VAL A 143 27.38 -24.86 46.68
N LYS A 144 27.70 -24.87 47.98
CA LYS A 144 28.97 -25.38 48.49
C LYS A 144 28.72 -26.45 49.56
N GLU A 145 29.35 -27.61 49.40
CA GLU A 145 29.41 -28.63 50.45
C GLU A 145 30.08 -28.05 51.71
N THR A 146 31.21 -27.35 51.55
CA THR A 146 31.97 -26.73 52.66
C THR A 146 32.31 -25.27 52.40
N ARG A 147 32.50 -24.49 53.48
CA ARG A 147 32.73 -23.03 53.45
C ARG A 147 33.95 -22.60 52.64
N GLY A 148 35.00 -23.43 52.62
CA GLY A 148 36.21 -23.22 51.84
C GLY A 148 36.18 -23.87 50.44
N GLY A 149 35.11 -24.59 50.11
CA GLY A 149 34.94 -25.28 48.83
C GLY A 149 34.65 -24.34 47.65
N ASN A 150 34.69 -24.91 46.45
CA ASN A 150 34.19 -24.27 45.24
C ASN A 150 32.65 -24.30 45.21
N TYR A 151 32.06 -23.44 44.38
CA TYR A 151 30.62 -23.52 44.09
C TYR A 151 30.34 -24.57 43.00
N GLU A 152 29.42 -25.47 43.28
CA GLU A 152 28.66 -26.20 42.27
C GLU A 152 27.49 -25.31 41.82
N TRP A 153 27.26 -25.23 40.50
CA TRP A 153 26.36 -24.24 39.91
C TRP A 153 25.26 -24.90 39.09
N TYR A 154 24.05 -24.35 39.15
CA TYR A 154 22.88 -24.88 38.46
C TYR A 154 22.01 -23.75 37.90
N GLU A 155 21.41 -23.97 36.72
CA GLU A 155 20.36 -23.10 36.15
C GLU A 155 18.97 -23.68 36.38
N ASN A 156 17.98 -22.82 36.63
CA ASN A 156 16.58 -23.22 36.70
C ASN A 156 16.09 -23.63 35.29
N THR A 157 15.46 -24.80 35.19
CA THR A 157 14.97 -25.32 33.90
C THR A 157 13.61 -24.78 33.49
N GLY A 158 12.80 -24.28 34.42
CA GLY A 158 11.47 -23.72 34.13
C GLY A 158 10.59 -23.50 35.38
N ASP A 159 10.51 -24.48 36.28
CA ASP A 159 9.53 -24.54 37.36
C ASP A 159 10.05 -24.12 38.75
N GLY A 160 11.34 -23.76 38.86
CA GLY A 160 12.04 -23.51 40.13
C GLY A 160 12.33 -24.77 40.95
N ILE A 161 11.83 -25.94 40.54
CA ILE A 161 11.98 -27.24 41.21
C ILE A 161 13.12 -28.03 40.58
N LYS A 162 13.22 -28.01 39.25
CA LYS A 162 14.19 -28.76 38.45
C LYS A 162 15.37 -27.88 38.01
N TRP A 163 16.56 -28.36 38.32
CA TRP A 163 17.82 -27.63 38.17
C TRP A 163 18.81 -28.41 37.31
N LYS A 164 19.54 -27.71 36.44
CA LYS A 164 20.51 -28.30 35.51
C LYS A 164 21.91 -27.78 35.82
N THR A 165 22.87 -28.67 36.03
CA THR A 165 24.26 -28.32 36.35
C THR A 165 24.88 -27.48 35.22
N ILE A 166 25.52 -26.36 35.58
CA ILE A 166 26.24 -25.48 34.67
C ILE A 166 27.70 -25.94 34.63
N SER A 167 28.18 -26.33 33.45
CA SER A 167 29.59 -26.62 33.19
C SER A 167 30.37 -25.36 32.78
N ASN A 168 31.70 -25.40 32.90
CA ASN A 168 32.61 -24.28 32.58
C ASN A 168 32.28 -22.99 33.36
N THR A 169 32.40 -23.10 34.69
CA THR A 169 32.09 -22.08 35.71
C THR A 169 33.34 -21.40 36.29
N ALA A 170 34.51 -21.56 35.66
CA ALA A 170 35.78 -21.00 36.15
C ALA A 170 35.77 -19.46 36.25
N GLU A 171 34.90 -18.81 35.48
CA GLU A 171 34.65 -17.37 35.47
C GLU A 171 33.53 -16.93 36.44
N PHE A 172 32.85 -17.83 37.14
CA PHE A 172 31.73 -17.47 38.00
C PHE A 172 32.22 -17.00 39.40
N PRO A 173 31.45 -16.17 40.13
CA PRO A 173 31.90 -15.59 41.41
C PRO A 173 32.34 -16.64 42.45
N SER A 174 33.58 -16.57 42.93
CA SER A 174 34.11 -17.51 43.94
C SER A 174 33.42 -17.42 45.31
N ASN A 175 32.77 -16.29 45.57
CA ASN A 175 32.02 -15.93 46.77
C ASN A 175 30.78 -15.11 46.37
N ASP A 176 29.78 -15.05 47.25
CA ASP A 176 28.49 -14.39 46.98
C ASP A 176 28.59 -12.86 46.84
N THR A 177 29.57 -12.23 47.51
CA THR A 177 29.88 -10.79 47.41
C THR A 177 30.81 -10.45 46.24
N GLY A 178 31.13 -11.40 45.37
CA GLY A 178 32.07 -11.20 44.27
C GLY A 178 31.52 -10.28 43.19
N GLN A 179 32.37 -9.40 42.64
CA GLN A 179 32.04 -8.68 41.41
C GLN A 179 31.84 -9.69 40.29
N VAL A 180 30.69 -9.60 39.59
CA VAL A 180 30.39 -10.43 38.43
C VAL A 180 31.09 -9.88 37.19
N ASN A 181 31.45 -10.78 36.29
CA ASN A 181 31.87 -10.44 34.93
C ASN A 181 30.68 -10.51 33.96
N SER A 182 30.91 -10.06 32.73
CA SER A 182 29.96 -10.17 31.63
C SER A 182 29.39 -11.59 31.50
N ARG A 183 30.26 -12.61 31.44
CA ARG A 183 29.85 -14.01 31.23
C ARG A 183 28.84 -14.53 32.29
N PHE A 184 28.90 -14.04 33.53
CA PHE A 184 27.89 -14.35 34.55
C PHE A 184 26.63 -13.48 34.44
N LYS A 185 26.74 -12.18 34.09
CA LYS A 185 25.56 -11.34 33.78
C LYS A 185 24.80 -11.87 32.57
N ASP A 186 25.47 -12.14 31.45
CA ASP A 186 24.92 -12.74 30.24
C ASP A 186 24.12 -14.03 30.55
N LYS A 187 24.63 -14.83 31.50
CA LYS A 187 23.96 -16.05 31.97
C LYS A 187 22.68 -15.74 32.76
N LEU A 188 22.69 -14.74 33.64
CA LEU A 188 21.52 -14.26 34.36
C LEU A 188 20.47 -13.68 33.41
N ASP A 189 20.88 -12.81 32.48
CA ASP A 189 20.05 -12.20 31.43
C ASP A 189 19.35 -13.26 30.57
N ARG A 190 20.13 -14.22 30.04
CA ARG A 190 19.60 -15.35 29.26
C ARG A 190 18.53 -16.12 30.03
N LEU A 191 18.68 -16.27 31.34
CA LEU A 191 17.73 -16.98 32.19
C LEU A 191 16.52 -16.11 32.58
N ALA A 192 16.69 -14.82 32.83
CA ALA A 192 15.59 -13.86 33.06
C ALA A 192 14.68 -13.78 31.83
N CYS A 193 15.25 -13.68 30.63
CA CYS A 193 14.50 -13.78 29.38
C CYS A 193 13.82 -15.15 29.23
N LYS A 194 14.55 -16.26 29.39
CA LYS A 194 13.99 -17.62 29.23
C LYS A 194 12.81 -17.88 30.16
N LEU A 195 12.94 -17.52 31.44
CA LEU A 195 12.06 -17.96 32.53
C LEU A 195 10.99 -16.91 32.90
N GLN A 196 11.32 -15.62 32.86
CA GLN A 196 10.43 -14.51 33.26
C GLN A 196 9.92 -13.70 32.05
N GLY A 197 10.56 -13.84 30.89
CA GLY A 197 10.26 -12.99 29.73
C GLY A 197 10.81 -11.57 29.82
N ILE A 198 11.67 -11.30 30.82
CA ILE A 198 12.33 -10.01 30.99
C ILE A 198 13.43 -9.87 29.94
N VAL A 199 13.43 -8.79 29.17
CA VAL A 199 14.43 -8.50 28.13
C VAL A 199 15.13 -7.18 28.40
N GLU A 200 16.35 -7.04 27.89
CA GLU A 200 17.12 -5.79 27.96
C GLU A 200 17.18 -5.16 26.56
N ILE A 201 16.67 -3.94 26.41
CA ILE A 201 16.57 -3.29 25.09
C ILE A 201 17.91 -2.66 24.75
N ASN A 202 18.63 -3.26 23.81
CA ASN A 202 19.80 -2.65 23.18
C ASN A 202 19.32 -1.58 22.18
N LEU A 203 19.55 -0.31 22.54
CA LEU A 203 19.19 0.90 21.81
C LEU A 203 20.10 1.22 20.61
N SER A 204 21.15 0.41 20.36
CA SER A 204 22.07 0.58 19.21
C SER A 204 21.87 -0.50 18.13
N LYS A 205 20.65 -1.05 18.00
CA LYS A 205 20.31 -2.00 16.92
C LYS A 205 19.63 -1.27 15.77
N ASP A 206 20.23 -1.40 14.58
CA ASP A 206 20.04 -0.49 13.44
C ASP A 206 19.62 -1.21 12.14
N LYS A 207 19.04 -2.41 12.27
CA LYS A 207 18.68 -3.29 11.16
C LYS A 207 17.52 -4.20 11.56
N ASP A 208 16.86 -4.78 10.56
CA ASP A 208 15.83 -5.79 10.76
C ASP A 208 16.49 -7.09 11.30
N GLU A 209 16.40 -7.29 12.61
CA GLU A 209 16.89 -8.49 13.30
C GLU A 209 15.98 -8.83 14.49
N GLU A 210 16.01 -10.11 14.89
CA GLU A 210 15.34 -10.60 16.10
C GLU A 210 16.42 -10.89 17.16
N TYR A 211 16.15 -10.57 18.44
CA TYR A 211 17.09 -10.84 19.54
C TYR A 211 16.41 -11.07 20.90
N CYS A 212 17.21 -11.50 21.88
CA CYS A 212 16.87 -11.55 23.30
C CYS A 212 17.92 -10.80 24.14
N HIS A 213 19.16 -11.29 24.07
CA HIS A 213 20.37 -10.72 24.69
C HIS A 213 21.57 -10.96 23.76
N HIS A 214 22.80 -10.78 24.25
CA HIS A 214 24.02 -10.90 23.45
C HIS A 214 24.27 -12.34 22.96
N GLY A 215 24.06 -12.58 21.65
CA GLY A 215 24.51 -13.78 20.93
C GLY A 215 23.42 -14.82 20.62
N HIS A 216 23.51 -15.42 19.43
CA HIS A 216 22.57 -16.44 18.94
C HIS A 216 22.96 -17.85 19.45
N GLU A 217 22.63 -18.19 20.71
CA GLU A 217 22.56 -19.60 21.08
C GLU A 217 21.41 -20.26 20.31
N ARG A 218 21.71 -21.27 19.48
CA ARG A 218 20.70 -21.98 18.69
C ARG A 218 19.69 -22.68 19.59
N GLY A 219 18.40 -22.38 19.44
CA GLY A 219 17.31 -23.05 20.16
C GLY A 219 16.52 -22.18 21.13
N TYR A 220 16.80 -20.86 21.22
CA TYR A 220 15.94 -19.91 21.93
C TYR A 220 15.09 -19.13 20.93
N ASN A 221 13.81 -18.92 21.27
CA ASN A 221 12.95 -18.01 20.52
C ASN A 221 13.37 -16.58 20.85
N GLU A 222 13.80 -15.83 19.84
CA GLU A 222 14.12 -14.42 19.95
C GLU A 222 12.84 -13.62 20.24
N LYS A 223 12.86 -12.70 21.22
CA LYS A 223 11.64 -12.09 21.80
C LYS A 223 11.41 -10.66 21.36
N ILE A 224 12.46 -9.94 21.02
CA ILE A 224 12.41 -8.60 20.43
C ILE A 224 12.59 -8.76 18.92
N ARG A 225 11.76 -8.10 18.13
CA ARG A 225 12.00 -7.82 16.71
C ARG A 225 12.28 -6.33 16.55
N VAL A 226 13.42 -6.01 15.95
CA VAL A 226 13.75 -4.66 15.47
C VAL A 226 13.21 -4.51 14.05
N LYS A 227 12.68 -3.34 13.73
CA LYS A 227 12.43 -2.90 12.35
C LYS A 227 12.86 -1.45 12.16
N LEU A 228 13.38 -1.11 11.00
CA LEU A 228 13.34 0.29 10.54
C LEU A 228 11.86 0.73 10.41
N ASN A 229 11.49 1.90 10.92
CA ASN A 229 10.25 2.57 10.55
C ASN A 229 10.54 3.40 9.27
N PRO A 230 10.03 2.98 8.09
CA PRO A 230 10.33 3.65 6.83
C PRO A 230 9.59 4.97 6.63
N ASP A 231 8.55 5.24 7.42
CA ASP A 231 7.49 6.21 7.11
C ASP A 231 7.44 7.39 8.09
N THR A 232 8.30 7.39 9.11
CA THR A 232 8.46 8.47 10.10
C THR A 232 9.95 8.71 10.32
N PHE A 233 10.47 9.82 9.80
CA PHE A 233 11.89 10.18 9.86
C PHE A 233 12.07 11.68 9.58
N SER A 234 13.31 12.17 9.59
CA SER A 234 13.69 13.49 9.07
C SER A 234 15.04 13.36 8.40
N PHE A 235 15.11 13.33 7.07
CA PHE A 235 16.38 13.15 6.37
C PHE A 235 17.02 14.51 6.05
N PRO A 236 18.33 14.71 6.26
CA PRO A 236 19.36 13.75 6.67
C PRO A 236 19.59 13.63 8.19
N ASN A 237 18.71 14.21 9.02
CA ASN A 237 18.89 14.32 10.47
C ASN A 237 18.83 12.96 11.19
N TYR A 238 17.71 12.24 11.09
CA TYR A 238 17.42 11.03 11.85
C TYR A 238 16.52 10.00 11.14
N VAL A 239 16.59 8.77 11.64
CA VAL A 239 15.70 7.62 11.33
C VAL A 239 15.16 7.01 12.63
N LEU A 240 14.11 6.19 12.52
CA LEU A 240 13.46 5.54 13.66
C LEU A 240 13.56 4.02 13.58
N PHE A 241 13.89 3.36 14.69
CA PHE A 241 13.86 1.90 14.82
C PHE A 241 12.84 1.47 15.88
N GLU A 242 12.00 0.49 15.53
CA GLU A 242 10.93 -0.02 16.38
C GLU A 242 11.28 -1.39 16.93
N HIS A 243 11.38 -1.49 18.26
CA HIS A 243 11.54 -2.73 19.00
C HIS A 243 10.16 -3.19 19.46
N THR A 244 9.75 -4.35 18.98
CA THR A 244 8.41 -4.91 19.16
C THR A 244 8.48 -6.36 19.67
N PRO A 245 7.43 -6.89 20.31
CA PRO A 245 7.35 -8.31 20.62
C PRO A 245 7.39 -9.14 19.33
N ASN A 246 8.28 -10.14 19.27
CA ASN A 246 8.23 -11.16 18.22
C ASN A 246 6.99 -12.06 18.36
N SER A 247 6.55 -12.28 19.61
CA SER A 247 5.32 -12.99 19.96
C SER A 247 4.65 -12.35 21.17
N GLY A 248 3.32 -12.45 21.26
CA GLY A 248 2.52 -11.73 22.25
C GLY A 248 2.26 -10.27 21.88
N THR A 249 1.79 -9.49 22.85
CA THR A 249 1.39 -8.08 22.68
C THR A 249 2.29 -7.09 23.42
N GLU A 250 3.15 -7.58 24.31
CA GLU A 250 3.95 -6.76 25.24
C GLU A 250 5.33 -7.39 25.47
N LEU A 251 6.34 -6.52 25.60
CA LEU A 251 7.66 -6.84 26.14
C LEU A 251 7.69 -6.51 27.63
N THR A 252 8.27 -7.39 28.45
CA THR A 252 8.65 -7.06 29.84
C THR A 252 10.09 -6.57 29.80
N ILE A 253 10.34 -5.29 30.06
CA ILE A 253 11.66 -4.66 29.94
C ILE A 253 12.31 -4.56 31.32
N GLY A 254 13.49 -5.18 31.46
CA GLY A 254 14.33 -5.12 32.66
C GLY A 254 15.32 -3.96 32.67
N GLY A 255 15.76 -3.51 31.48
CA GLY A 255 16.71 -2.41 31.35
C GLY A 255 16.96 -2.01 29.89
N PHE A 256 17.91 -1.08 29.70
CA PHE A 256 18.34 -0.56 28.40
C PHE A 256 19.87 -0.55 28.32
N ASN A 257 20.46 -0.83 27.16
CA ASN A 257 21.90 -0.65 26.90
C ASN A 257 22.18 0.00 25.53
N ILE A 258 23.37 0.55 25.33
CA ILE A 258 23.93 0.95 24.04
C ILE A 258 25.20 0.11 23.84
N GLY A 259 25.22 -0.78 22.85
CA GLY A 259 26.38 -1.64 22.59
C GLY A 259 26.79 -2.55 23.77
N GLY A 260 25.89 -2.85 24.71
CA GLY A 260 26.20 -3.56 25.96
C GLY A 260 26.60 -2.66 27.15
N THR A 261 26.67 -1.34 26.97
CA THR A 261 26.83 -0.36 28.07
C THR A 261 25.46 -0.01 28.67
N PRO A 262 25.16 -0.35 29.94
CA PRO A 262 23.87 -0.07 30.56
C PRO A 262 23.53 1.42 30.57
N GLN A 263 22.25 1.74 30.39
CA GLN A 263 21.72 3.11 30.33
C GLN A 263 20.91 3.44 31.60
N THR A 264 20.97 4.70 32.04
CA THR A 264 20.39 5.19 33.29
C THR A 264 19.53 6.43 33.08
N GLY A 265 18.89 6.94 34.14
CA GLY A 265 18.15 8.21 34.10
C GLY A 265 16.67 8.11 33.70
N PHE A 266 16.15 6.91 33.41
CA PHE A 266 14.72 6.64 33.11
C PHE A 266 13.79 6.83 34.32
N SER A 267 13.74 8.04 34.85
CA SER A 267 12.97 8.42 36.03
C SER A 267 11.47 8.18 35.81
N GLY A 268 10.77 7.78 36.86
CA GLY A 268 9.35 7.45 36.77
C GLY A 268 9.03 6.19 35.95
N LEU A 269 10.02 5.37 35.57
CA LEU A 269 9.83 3.94 35.30
C LEU A 269 10.13 3.13 36.57
N LYS A 270 9.58 1.92 36.66
CA LYS A 270 9.88 0.94 37.71
C LYS A 270 10.18 -0.39 37.03
N PHE A 271 11.45 -0.74 36.93
CA PHE A 271 11.87 -1.98 36.29
C PHE A 271 11.59 -3.20 37.20
N PRO A 272 11.23 -4.36 36.63
CA PRO A 272 10.83 -4.56 35.23
C PRO A 272 9.42 -3.98 34.94
N PHE A 273 9.24 -3.36 33.78
CA PHE A 273 7.94 -2.77 33.35
C PHE A 273 7.47 -3.34 32.01
N LYS A 274 6.23 -3.03 31.59
CA LYS A 274 5.68 -3.48 30.30
C LYS A 274 5.61 -2.37 29.24
N ALA A 275 5.94 -2.73 27.99
CA ALA A 275 5.76 -1.89 26.81
C ALA A 275 5.17 -2.70 25.64
N THR A 276 4.31 -2.10 24.82
CA THR A 276 3.82 -2.69 23.57
C THR A 276 4.78 -2.43 22.40
N LYS A 277 5.47 -1.28 22.42
CA LYS A 277 6.49 -0.88 21.44
C LYS A 277 7.48 0.10 22.05
N ILE A 278 8.75 -0.02 21.69
CA ILE A 278 9.77 1.01 21.91
C ILE A 278 10.19 1.56 20.55
N THR A 279 10.27 2.88 20.41
CA THR A 279 10.71 3.57 19.18
C THR A 279 11.94 4.41 19.50
N VAL A 280 13.07 4.08 18.87
CA VAL A 280 14.38 4.71 19.09
C VAL A 280 14.68 5.63 17.92
N PHE A 281 15.02 6.88 18.20
CA PHE A 281 15.45 7.86 17.21
C PHE A 281 16.97 7.87 17.15
N MET A 282 17.50 7.53 15.97
CA MET A 282 18.95 7.51 15.70
C MET A 282 19.31 8.59 14.70
N PRO A 283 20.43 9.30 14.87
CA PRO A 283 20.99 10.16 13.82
C PRO A 283 21.25 9.31 12.58
N ALA A 284 20.82 9.76 11.40
CA ALA A 284 20.76 8.91 10.21
C ALA A 284 22.13 8.35 9.76
N CYS A 285 23.23 8.96 10.24
CA CYS A 285 24.61 8.56 9.96
C CYS A 285 25.42 8.18 11.22
N ASP A 286 24.81 8.09 12.41
CA ASP A 286 25.50 7.67 13.64
C ASP A 286 24.59 6.88 14.60
N HIS A 287 24.28 5.66 14.19
CA HIS A 287 23.43 4.71 14.94
C HIS A 287 23.95 4.30 16.32
N ASN A 288 25.18 4.67 16.69
CA ASN A 288 25.73 4.39 18.02
C ASN A 288 25.25 5.40 19.07
N ASN A 289 24.74 6.57 18.64
CA ASN A 289 24.36 7.68 19.48
C ASN A 289 22.85 8.02 19.36
N PRO A 290 21.94 7.11 19.75
CA PRO A 290 20.51 7.40 19.79
C PRO A 290 20.22 8.57 20.74
N PHE A 291 19.38 9.51 20.30
CA PHE A 291 19.19 10.80 20.99
C PHE A 291 17.84 10.94 21.67
N LEU A 292 16.80 10.25 21.17
CA LEU A 292 15.44 10.32 21.66
C LEU A 292 14.78 8.94 21.63
N LEU A 293 13.92 8.67 22.61
CA LEU A 293 13.31 7.37 22.87
C LEU A 293 11.84 7.55 23.23
N HIS A 294 10.95 6.84 22.53
CA HIS A 294 9.53 6.74 22.89
C HIS A 294 9.18 5.32 23.37
N ILE A 295 8.37 5.27 24.43
CA ILE A 295 7.96 4.04 25.12
C ILE A 295 6.43 3.97 25.12
N ALA A 296 5.87 3.17 24.20
CA ALA A 296 4.44 2.89 24.17
C ALA A 296 4.09 1.79 25.18
N SER A 297 3.12 2.06 26.05
CA SER A 297 2.65 1.14 27.09
C SER A 297 1.16 1.39 27.33
N GLY A 298 0.39 0.32 27.53
CA GLY A 298 -1.08 0.37 27.57
C GLY A 298 -1.66 1.30 28.66
N ASP A 299 -0.92 1.50 29.75
CA ASP A 299 -1.39 2.22 30.93
C ASP A 299 -0.95 3.70 31.00
N ASN A 300 -0.12 4.19 30.06
CA ASN A 300 0.73 5.38 30.30
C ASN A 300 0.82 6.44 29.17
N ASN A 301 -0.08 6.44 28.18
CA ASN A 301 -0.16 7.44 27.08
C ASN A 301 1.12 7.66 26.25
N GLY A 302 2.15 6.81 26.37
CA GLY A 302 3.45 7.05 25.74
C GLY A 302 4.36 7.96 26.59
N LYS A 303 5.55 7.46 26.92
CA LYS A 303 6.60 8.24 27.58
C LYS A 303 7.77 8.52 26.63
N TRP A 304 8.33 9.72 26.73
CA TRP A 304 9.45 10.19 25.93
C TRP A 304 10.67 10.45 26.80
N PHE A 305 11.85 10.06 26.33
CA PHE A 305 13.13 10.30 27.01
C PHE A 305 14.18 10.79 26.01
N LYS A 306 14.94 11.83 26.33
CA LYS A 306 16.10 12.28 25.54
C LYS A 306 17.41 11.89 26.22
N ASN A 307 18.45 11.70 25.43
CA ASN A 307 19.80 11.37 25.88
C ASN A 307 20.57 12.67 26.18
N ILE A 308 21.14 12.78 27.39
CA ILE A 308 21.94 13.94 27.83
C ILE A 308 23.43 13.58 28.01
N GLY A 309 23.85 12.46 27.43
CA GLY A 309 25.24 12.00 27.43
C GLY A 309 25.58 11.09 28.60
N GLY A 310 26.78 10.52 28.57
CA GLY A 310 27.32 9.72 29.69
C GLY A 310 26.50 8.47 30.07
N SER A 311 25.66 7.95 29.16
CA SER A 311 24.66 6.90 29.43
C SER A 311 23.52 7.33 30.38
N ILE A 312 23.16 8.62 30.37
CA ILE A 312 22.08 9.21 31.15
C ILE A 312 20.99 9.76 30.21
N TRP A 313 19.74 9.43 30.53
CA TRP A 313 18.53 9.89 29.85
C TRP A 313 17.66 10.74 30.80
N GLU A 314 16.78 11.59 30.27
CA GLU A 314 15.78 12.31 31.07
C GLU A 314 14.40 12.35 30.38
N GLU A 315 13.30 12.42 31.15
CA GLU A 315 11.94 12.40 30.58
C GLU A 315 11.63 13.73 29.86
N HIS A 316 11.43 13.67 28.54
CA HIS A 316 11.13 14.83 27.71
C HIS A 316 9.63 15.16 27.78
N ILE A 317 9.29 16.00 28.75
CA ILE A 317 7.89 16.29 29.15
C ILE A 317 7.02 16.95 28.07
N GLU A 318 7.61 17.58 27.07
CA GLU A 318 6.90 18.37 26.04
C GLU A 318 6.26 17.49 24.96
N LEU A 319 6.84 16.32 24.69
CA LEU A 319 6.28 15.30 23.79
C LEU A 319 5.32 14.33 24.49
N ARG A 320 5.15 14.42 25.82
CA ARG A 320 4.33 13.48 26.61
C ARG A 320 2.90 13.42 26.08
N GLY A 321 2.44 12.21 25.75
CA GLY A 321 1.10 11.96 25.22
C GLY A 321 0.99 11.98 23.69
N GLN A 322 2.03 12.41 22.97
CA GLN A 322 2.08 12.39 21.50
C GLN A 322 2.66 11.06 20.99
N ALA A 323 2.09 10.52 19.92
CA ALA A 323 2.67 9.41 19.18
C ALA A 323 3.89 9.87 18.32
N PRO A 324 4.81 8.97 17.93
CA PRO A 324 6.01 9.36 17.17
C PRO A 324 5.75 10.05 15.83
N ASP A 325 4.63 9.73 15.18
CA ASP A 325 4.17 10.33 13.93
C ASP A 325 3.52 11.71 14.15
N GLU A 326 2.84 11.93 15.28
CA GLU A 326 2.32 13.24 15.70
C GLU A 326 3.45 14.19 16.11
N ALA A 327 4.45 13.66 16.84
CA ALA A 327 5.58 14.43 17.36
C ALA A 327 6.64 14.80 16.31
N ASN A 328 6.65 14.14 15.14
CA ASN A 328 7.75 14.23 14.18
C ASN A 328 8.05 15.68 13.76
N ASP A 329 7.03 16.49 13.48
CA ASP A 329 7.19 17.90 13.09
C ASP A 329 7.87 18.76 14.17
N GLN A 330 7.69 18.43 15.46
CA GLN A 330 8.37 19.12 16.57
C GLN A 330 9.81 18.63 16.68
N ILE A 331 10.05 17.32 16.57
CA ILE A 331 11.39 16.71 16.64
C ILE A 331 12.27 17.19 15.46
N VAL A 332 11.68 17.46 14.28
CA VAL A 332 12.35 18.13 13.14
C VAL A 332 12.83 19.53 13.52
N ARG A 333 12.00 20.34 14.19
CA ARG A 333 12.35 21.71 14.60
C ARG A 333 13.42 21.73 15.69
N ASP A 334 13.29 20.83 16.66
CA ASP A 334 14.11 20.86 17.88
C ASP A 334 15.38 20.01 17.75
N PHE A 335 15.65 19.38 16.60
CA PHE A 335 16.74 18.42 16.42
C PHE A 335 18.09 18.93 16.91
N GLU A 336 18.48 20.17 16.62
CA GLU A 336 19.74 20.76 17.10
C GLU A 336 19.80 20.88 18.64
N THR A 337 18.65 21.14 19.28
CA THR A 337 18.51 21.24 20.75
C THR A 337 18.43 19.86 21.40
N LEU A 338 17.86 18.87 20.72
CA LEU A 338 17.80 17.48 21.17
C LEU A 338 19.12 16.72 21.01
N THR A 339 20.12 17.30 20.33
CA THR A 339 21.38 16.62 19.98
C THR A 339 22.64 17.37 20.41
N SER A 340 22.53 18.61 20.89
CA SER A 340 23.63 19.44 21.40
C SER A 340 24.48 18.72 22.46
N ASP A 341 23.80 18.09 23.42
CA ASP A 341 24.41 17.60 24.66
C ASP A 341 25.26 16.34 24.45
N ILE A 342 25.06 15.66 23.30
CA ILE A 342 25.74 14.42 22.91
C ILE A 342 26.64 14.57 21.69
N GLY A 343 26.79 15.78 21.15
CA GLY A 343 27.81 16.09 20.14
C GLY A 343 27.67 15.37 18.81
N ILE A 344 26.43 15.06 18.41
CA ILE A 344 26.12 14.40 17.13
C ILE A 344 26.69 15.21 15.96
N ARG A 345 27.31 14.51 15.02
CA ARG A 345 27.97 15.11 13.87
C ARG A 345 27.04 15.11 12.65
N PRO A 346 26.97 16.20 11.88
CA PRO A 346 26.30 16.18 10.58
C PRO A 346 26.85 15.06 9.69
N CYS A 347 25.96 14.34 8.99
CA CYS A 347 26.29 13.22 8.11
C CYS A 347 27.56 13.44 7.27
N ALA A 348 28.43 12.43 7.21
CA ALA A 348 29.57 12.42 6.29
C ALA A 348 29.10 12.07 4.86
N ALA A 349 29.97 12.28 3.87
CA ALA A 349 29.78 11.66 2.55
C ALA A 349 30.01 10.14 2.68
N PRO A 350 29.30 9.28 1.91
CA PRO A 350 29.48 7.83 1.99
C PRO A 350 30.91 7.44 1.63
N SER A 351 31.62 6.76 2.54
CA SER A 351 32.99 6.28 2.30
C SER A 351 33.06 5.02 1.43
N ASN A 352 31.93 4.33 1.30
CA ASN A 352 31.79 3.05 0.60
C ASN A 352 30.80 3.23 -0.57
N PRO A 353 30.91 2.44 -1.65
CA PRO A 353 29.88 2.36 -2.68
C PRO A 353 28.49 2.04 -2.10
N VAL A 354 27.48 2.75 -2.57
CA VAL A 354 26.07 2.55 -2.24
C VAL A 354 25.49 1.46 -3.13
N GLN A 355 25.05 0.37 -2.52
CA GLN A 355 24.22 -0.64 -3.16
C GLN A 355 22.78 -0.14 -3.28
N LEU A 356 22.21 -0.20 -4.48
CA LEU A 356 20.88 0.30 -4.78
C LEU A 356 19.83 -0.81 -4.65
N ASP A 357 18.71 -0.53 -3.95
CA ASP A 357 17.53 -1.40 -3.94
C ASP A 357 16.43 -0.82 -4.83
N VAL A 358 16.39 -1.32 -6.07
CA VAL A 358 15.37 -0.97 -7.09
C VAL A 358 14.00 -1.60 -6.83
N ASN A 359 13.78 -2.24 -5.68
CA ASN A 359 12.49 -2.72 -5.23
C ASN A 359 11.96 -1.96 -3.98
N LYS A 360 12.71 -1.00 -3.44
CA LYS A 360 12.31 -0.21 -2.27
C LYS A 360 11.32 0.89 -2.66
N ILE A 361 10.03 0.62 -2.47
CA ILE A 361 8.92 1.54 -2.74
C ILE A 361 8.40 2.13 -1.41
N PRO A 362 8.03 3.43 -1.33
CA PRO A 362 7.31 3.98 -0.19
C PRO A 362 6.00 3.24 0.13
N SER A 363 5.59 3.25 1.40
CA SER A 363 4.31 2.69 1.83
C SER A 363 3.12 3.37 1.11
N PRO A 364 1.98 2.67 0.92
CA PRO A 364 0.77 3.30 0.39
C PRO A 364 0.37 4.55 1.19
N ASN A 365 0.08 5.65 0.48
CA ASN A 365 -0.17 7.00 1.01
C ASN A 365 1.06 7.76 1.55
N LYS A 366 2.28 7.24 1.41
CA LYS A 366 3.54 7.97 1.63
C LYS A 366 4.22 8.28 0.30
N ASN A 367 4.85 9.44 0.21
CA ASN A 367 5.64 9.85 -0.94
C ASN A 367 7.14 9.56 -0.77
N GLU A 368 7.59 9.12 0.41
CA GLU A 368 9.01 8.94 0.70
C GLU A 368 9.26 7.75 1.63
N THR A 369 10.47 7.20 1.58
CA THR A 369 10.93 6.14 2.50
C THR A 369 12.45 6.13 2.61
N VAL A 370 12.98 5.58 3.71
CA VAL A 370 14.42 5.32 3.88
C VAL A 370 14.71 3.80 3.84
N TYR A 371 15.91 3.45 3.36
CA TYR A 371 16.56 2.15 3.61
C TYR A 371 18.07 2.35 3.83
N PHE A 372 18.79 1.27 4.18
CA PHE A 372 20.23 1.31 4.45
C PHE A 372 21.06 0.49 3.48
N SER A 373 22.15 1.08 3.00
CA SER A 373 23.17 0.43 2.18
C SER A 373 24.53 0.55 2.88
N CYS A 374 25.09 -0.55 3.40
CA CYS A 374 26.38 -0.55 4.10
C CYS A 374 26.49 0.55 5.18
N LYS A 375 25.43 0.72 5.99
CA LYS A 375 25.19 1.80 6.97
C LYS A 375 24.96 3.22 6.41
N THR A 376 25.00 3.43 5.10
CA THR A 376 24.57 4.69 4.49
C THR A 376 23.05 4.76 4.43
N PRO A 377 22.38 5.79 4.97
CA PRO A 377 20.95 5.99 4.79
C PRO A 377 20.67 6.49 3.37
N ILE A 378 19.72 5.85 2.68
CA ILE A 378 19.28 6.24 1.34
C ILE A 378 17.81 6.67 1.44
N LEU A 379 17.56 7.94 1.17
CA LEU A 379 16.22 8.48 0.98
C LEU A 379 15.70 8.10 -0.42
N VAL A 380 14.43 7.73 -0.50
CA VAL A 380 13.75 7.35 -1.74
C VAL A 380 12.46 8.15 -1.86
N GLU A 381 12.42 9.13 -2.76
CA GLU A 381 11.27 10.01 -2.99
C GLU A 381 10.46 9.59 -4.23
N LYS A 382 9.14 9.46 -4.11
CA LYS A 382 8.21 9.18 -5.21
C LYS A 382 7.79 10.47 -5.91
N VAL A 383 8.38 10.70 -7.07
CA VAL A 383 8.14 11.86 -7.93
C VAL A 383 7.29 11.44 -9.13
N LEU A 384 6.19 12.17 -9.39
CA LEU A 384 5.41 12.01 -10.62
C LEU A 384 6.22 12.52 -11.82
N THR A 385 6.19 11.81 -12.95
CA THR A 385 6.90 12.28 -14.16
C THR A 385 6.03 13.25 -14.96
N SER A 386 6.63 13.91 -15.95
CA SER A 386 5.92 14.70 -16.96
C SER A 386 5.09 13.84 -17.93
N THR A 387 5.28 12.53 -17.93
CA THR A 387 4.58 11.57 -18.80
C THR A 387 3.47 10.87 -18.01
N ASN A 388 2.21 11.02 -18.41
CA ASN A 388 1.10 10.43 -17.66
C ASN A 388 1.19 8.90 -17.64
N GLY A 389 0.83 8.31 -16.50
CA GLY A 389 0.93 6.87 -16.26
C GLY A 389 2.30 6.41 -15.74
N PHE A 390 3.29 7.29 -15.61
CA PHE A 390 4.62 6.94 -15.09
C PHE A 390 5.02 7.78 -13.87
N PHE A 391 5.63 7.13 -12.88
CA PHE A 391 6.28 7.76 -11.74
C PHE A 391 7.73 7.28 -11.62
N LYS A 392 8.57 8.01 -10.88
CA LYS A 392 9.93 7.58 -10.54
C LYS A 392 10.19 7.66 -9.05
N LEU A 393 11.02 6.76 -8.55
CA LEU A 393 11.57 6.77 -7.21
C LEU A 393 13.00 7.32 -7.28
N VAL A 394 13.28 8.42 -6.58
CA VAL A 394 14.56 9.12 -6.63
C VAL A 394 15.36 8.78 -5.38
N HIS A 395 16.43 8.02 -5.56
CA HIS A 395 17.32 7.55 -4.51
C HIS A 395 18.46 8.56 -4.30
N THR A 396 18.62 9.05 -3.06
CA THR A 396 19.61 10.06 -2.67
C THR A 396 20.29 9.74 -1.33
N THR A 397 21.50 10.26 -1.16
CA THR A 397 22.31 10.14 0.06
C THR A 397 22.31 11.45 0.85
N ALA A 398 22.61 11.38 2.16
CA ALA A 398 22.65 12.54 3.05
C ALA A 398 23.68 13.63 2.65
N LYS A 399 24.69 13.24 1.86
CA LYS A 399 25.61 14.12 1.14
C LYS A 399 25.89 13.57 -0.25
N THR A 400 25.99 14.46 -1.22
CA THR A 400 26.30 14.18 -2.62
C THR A 400 27.59 14.90 -3.05
N PRO A 401 28.30 14.41 -4.08
CA PRO A 401 28.05 13.15 -4.77
C PRO A 401 28.46 11.92 -3.93
N PHE A 402 28.05 10.74 -4.37
CA PHE A 402 28.41 9.44 -3.81
C PHE A 402 28.91 8.47 -4.90
N GLN A 403 29.45 7.33 -4.48
CA GLN A 403 29.76 6.22 -5.38
C GLN A 403 28.60 5.22 -5.39
N LEU A 404 28.10 4.84 -6.56
CA LEU A 404 27.06 3.84 -6.75
C LEU A 404 27.71 2.49 -7.12
N GLU A 405 27.42 1.46 -6.33
CA GLU A 405 27.83 0.09 -6.60
C GLU A 405 27.11 -0.46 -7.83
N THR A 406 27.78 -1.29 -8.63
CA THR A 406 27.19 -1.82 -9.88
C THR A 406 26.32 -3.05 -9.65
N TYR A 407 26.47 -3.76 -8.53
CA TYR A 407 25.52 -4.79 -8.11
C TYR A 407 24.39 -4.21 -7.27
N LEU A 408 23.15 -4.61 -7.56
CA LEU A 408 21.95 -4.22 -6.84
C LEU A 408 21.65 -5.20 -5.69
N PHE A 409 20.83 -4.79 -4.71
CA PHE A 409 20.41 -5.63 -3.57
C PHE A 409 19.84 -7.00 -4.01
N ASN A 410 19.17 -7.04 -5.15
CA ASN A 410 18.56 -8.25 -5.73
C ASN A 410 19.51 -9.06 -6.65
N GLY A 411 20.81 -8.76 -6.66
CA GLY A 411 21.83 -9.46 -7.44
C GLY A 411 21.89 -9.12 -8.94
N GLN A 412 21.10 -8.14 -9.40
CA GLN A 412 21.20 -7.58 -10.76
C GLN A 412 22.45 -6.68 -10.90
N GLU A 413 22.89 -6.45 -12.14
CA GLU A 413 24.15 -5.73 -12.44
C GLU A 413 23.93 -4.53 -13.39
N ILE A 414 24.42 -3.34 -13.03
CA ILE A 414 24.49 -2.14 -13.89
C ILE A 414 25.76 -2.22 -14.74
N ARG A 415 25.61 -2.60 -16.02
CA ARG A 415 26.72 -2.81 -16.96
C ARG A 415 27.07 -1.54 -17.74
N LYS A 416 28.29 -1.04 -17.53
CA LYS A 416 28.93 0.00 -18.37
C LYS A 416 29.25 -0.54 -19.78
N THR A 417 29.73 -1.77 -19.88
CA THR A 417 30.11 -2.46 -21.13
C THR A 417 29.77 -3.96 -21.07
N LYS A 418 29.73 -4.63 -22.23
CA LYS A 418 29.40 -6.07 -22.32
C LYS A 418 30.60 -6.93 -21.93
N GLY A 419 30.50 -7.68 -20.83
CA GLY A 419 31.43 -8.76 -20.48
C GLY A 419 32.49 -8.44 -19.43
N THR A 420 32.40 -7.31 -18.72
CA THR A 420 33.30 -6.96 -17.61
C THR A 420 32.49 -6.50 -16.41
N PRO A 421 32.73 -7.01 -15.19
CA PRO A 421 32.16 -6.46 -13.96
C PRO A 421 32.45 -4.97 -13.86
N GLY A 422 31.44 -4.18 -13.53
CA GLY A 422 31.57 -2.73 -13.48
C GLY A 422 32.31 -2.27 -12.23
N GLN A 423 33.40 -1.52 -12.40
CA GLN A 423 33.86 -0.62 -11.33
C GLN A 423 32.71 0.32 -10.94
N PRO A 424 32.56 0.72 -9.66
CA PRO A 424 31.52 1.65 -9.20
C PRO A 424 31.35 2.89 -10.08
N ILE A 425 30.13 3.42 -10.15
CA ILE A 425 29.86 4.70 -10.82
C ILE A 425 30.16 5.80 -9.80
N THR A 426 31.21 6.57 -10.04
CA THR A 426 31.59 7.70 -9.18
C THR A 426 30.70 8.91 -9.46
N ASP A 427 30.80 9.91 -8.58
CA ASP A 427 30.28 11.25 -8.82
C ASP A 427 28.74 11.33 -9.02
N VAL A 428 28.00 10.36 -8.45
CA VAL A 428 26.54 10.26 -8.55
C VAL A 428 25.87 11.23 -7.60
N ASN A 429 24.93 12.03 -8.10
CA ASN A 429 24.09 12.92 -7.31
C ASN A 429 22.77 12.25 -6.91
N SER A 430 22.16 11.48 -7.82
CA SER A 430 20.95 10.70 -7.55
C SER A 430 20.76 9.56 -8.54
N VAL A 431 19.92 8.60 -8.18
CA VAL A 431 19.44 7.56 -9.11
C VAL A 431 17.92 7.55 -9.13
N SER A 432 17.31 7.80 -10.30
CA SER A 432 15.86 7.61 -10.47
C SER A 432 15.56 6.22 -11.02
N VAL A 433 14.60 5.54 -10.39
CA VAL A 433 14.04 4.26 -10.84
C VAL A 433 12.62 4.51 -11.33
N TYR A 434 12.35 4.32 -12.62
CA TYR A 434 11.05 4.60 -13.23
C TYR A 434 10.13 3.38 -13.19
N TYR A 435 8.83 3.61 -13.01
CA TYR A 435 7.77 2.61 -12.93
C TYR A 435 6.52 3.06 -13.70
N TRP A 436 5.65 2.10 -14.04
CA TRP A 436 4.34 2.35 -14.66
C TRP A 436 3.22 2.16 -13.63
N ASP A 437 2.23 3.07 -13.60
CA ASP A 437 1.09 3.03 -12.66
C ASP A 437 0.29 1.70 -12.70
N GLY A 438 0.32 1.02 -13.85
CA GLY A 438 -0.34 -0.28 -14.06
C GLY A 438 0.37 -1.47 -13.44
N ASP A 439 1.68 -1.39 -13.18
CA ASP A 439 2.47 -2.37 -12.43
C ASP A 439 3.65 -1.70 -11.72
N ASP A 440 3.39 -1.29 -10.48
CA ASP A 440 4.35 -0.61 -9.60
C ASP A 440 5.48 -1.52 -9.10
N ASN A 441 5.44 -2.83 -9.37
CA ASN A 441 6.42 -3.82 -8.86
C ASN A 441 7.52 -4.13 -9.89
N LYS A 442 7.50 -3.47 -11.05
CA LYS A 442 8.41 -3.70 -12.17
C LYS A 442 9.07 -2.40 -12.62
N PRO A 443 10.28 -2.07 -12.11
CA PRO A 443 11.01 -0.89 -12.56
C PRO A 443 11.36 -1.04 -14.05
N ILE A 444 11.06 -0.05 -14.89
CA ILE A 444 11.24 -0.12 -16.35
C ILE A 444 12.56 0.49 -16.83
N LEU A 445 13.06 1.53 -16.16
CA LEU A 445 14.26 2.28 -16.56
C LEU A 445 15.01 2.78 -15.31
N LEU A 446 16.33 2.76 -15.34
CA LEU A 446 17.17 3.49 -14.38
C LEU A 446 17.75 4.75 -15.02
N GLU A 447 17.91 5.79 -14.23
CA GLU A 447 18.55 7.06 -14.59
C GLU A 447 19.58 7.40 -13.52
N VAL A 448 20.86 7.37 -13.86
CA VAL A 448 21.95 7.74 -12.96
C VAL A 448 22.38 9.16 -13.32
N ALA A 449 22.07 10.12 -12.45
CA ALA A 449 22.46 11.51 -12.61
C ALA A 449 23.78 11.76 -11.86
N SER A 450 24.85 12.07 -12.59
CA SER A 450 26.17 12.40 -12.02
C SER A 450 26.43 13.91 -12.06
N THR A 451 27.60 14.35 -11.57
CA THR A 451 28.08 15.74 -11.72
C THR A 451 28.44 16.12 -13.16
N VAL A 452 28.69 15.14 -14.04
CA VAL A 452 29.16 15.34 -15.42
C VAL A 452 28.03 15.16 -16.43
N GLU A 453 27.21 14.14 -16.25
CA GLU A 453 26.20 13.68 -17.22
C GLU A 453 25.08 12.87 -16.56
N THR A 454 23.95 12.70 -17.25
CA THR A 454 22.88 11.77 -16.85
C THR A 454 22.83 10.60 -17.82
N LYS A 455 22.75 9.36 -17.30
CA LYS A 455 22.76 8.13 -18.10
C LYS A 455 21.57 7.24 -17.79
N HIS A 456 20.88 6.79 -18.85
CA HIS A 456 19.75 5.87 -18.74
C HIS A 456 20.18 4.42 -19.01
N TYR A 457 19.65 3.50 -18.21
CA TYR A 457 19.91 2.06 -18.32
C TYR A 457 18.60 1.29 -18.47
N SER A 458 18.49 0.53 -19.56
CA SER A 458 17.38 -0.35 -19.90
C SER A 458 17.54 -1.72 -19.23
N TYR A 459 16.42 -2.36 -18.90
CA TYR A 459 16.43 -3.71 -18.36
C TYR A 459 16.60 -4.73 -19.48
N ARG A 460 17.60 -5.61 -19.37
CA ARG A 460 17.90 -6.61 -20.40
C ARG A 460 18.08 -8.00 -19.81
N PHE A 461 17.28 -8.93 -20.30
CA PHE A 461 17.47 -10.36 -20.07
C PHE A 461 18.63 -10.86 -20.95
N ASP A 462 19.71 -11.34 -20.34
CA ASP A 462 20.85 -11.92 -21.04
C ASP A 462 20.64 -13.44 -21.19
N THR A 463 20.15 -13.86 -22.36
CA THR A 463 19.82 -15.27 -22.66
C THR A 463 21.00 -16.22 -22.55
N GLY A 464 22.23 -15.73 -22.74
CA GLY A 464 23.45 -16.54 -22.62
C GLY A 464 23.88 -16.77 -21.17
N VAL A 465 23.62 -15.80 -20.28
CA VAL A 465 24.08 -15.83 -18.87
C VAL A 465 22.95 -16.18 -17.89
N ARG A 466 21.68 -16.17 -18.33
CA ARG A 466 20.46 -16.29 -17.48
C ARG A 466 20.42 -15.28 -16.33
N LYS A 467 21.09 -14.14 -16.48
CA LYS A 467 21.12 -13.05 -15.49
C LYS A 467 20.37 -11.83 -16.02
N ASN A 468 19.69 -11.16 -15.09
CA ASN A 468 18.96 -9.93 -15.30
C ASN A 468 19.93 -8.75 -15.08
N ASN A 469 20.16 -7.94 -16.11
CA ASN A 469 21.14 -6.86 -16.05
C ASN A 469 20.53 -5.54 -16.54
N TRP A 470 21.05 -4.43 -16.05
CA TRP A 470 20.73 -3.09 -16.51
C TRP A 470 21.86 -2.63 -17.45
N SER A 471 21.58 -2.57 -18.75
CA SER A 471 22.55 -2.12 -19.75
C SER A 471 22.27 -0.67 -20.13
N HIS A 472 23.31 0.11 -20.46
CA HIS A 472 23.11 1.45 -21.03
C HIS A 472 22.09 1.42 -22.17
N ALA A 473 21.09 2.32 -22.14
CA ALA A 473 19.92 2.25 -22.99
C ALA A 473 20.21 2.42 -24.50
N GLY A 474 21.44 2.84 -24.85
CA GLY A 474 21.95 2.84 -26.23
C GLY A 474 21.35 3.91 -27.15
N ASN A 475 20.63 4.87 -26.56
CA ASN A 475 19.65 5.73 -27.21
C ASN A 475 19.77 7.17 -26.68
N SER A 476 20.99 7.72 -26.63
CA SER A 476 21.28 9.07 -26.10
C SER A 476 20.71 10.21 -26.96
N ASP A 477 20.17 9.89 -28.13
CA ASP A 477 19.46 10.79 -29.04
C ASP A 477 17.93 10.72 -28.90
N LYS A 478 17.41 9.87 -28.00
CA LYS A 478 15.96 9.68 -27.77
C LYS A 478 15.49 10.45 -26.54
N SER A 479 14.21 10.84 -26.55
CA SER A 479 13.58 11.47 -25.40
C SER A 479 13.25 10.45 -24.30
N LEU A 480 13.01 10.93 -23.08
CA LEU A 480 12.66 10.08 -21.95
C LEU A 480 11.34 9.33 -22.19
N GLU A 481 10.35 9.97 -22.80
CA GLU A 481 9.05 9.39 -23.14
C GLU A 481 9.22 8.14 -24.02
N TYR A 482 10.07 8.23 -25.05
CA TYR A 482 10.40 7.11 -25.93
C TYR A 482 11.02 5.94 -25.15
N LEU A 483 11.94 6.22 -24.22
CA LEU A 483 12.58 5.19 -23.40
C LEU A 483 11.58 4.53 -22.44
N LEU A 484 10.65 5.30 -21.86
CA LEU A 484 9.61 4.79 -20.98
C LEU A 484 8.62 3.90 -21.75
N ASP A 485 8.10 4.34 -22.91
CA ASP A 485 7.17 3.56 -23.71
C ASP A 485 7.81 2.27 -24.28
N ASP A 486 9.05 2.34 -24.78
CA ASP A 486 9.77 1.14 -25.25
C ASP A 486 9.99 0.14 -24.11
N GLN A 487 10.49 0.59 -22.95
CA GLN A 487 10.76 -0.32 -21.83
C GLN A 487 9.48 -0.86 -21.19
N ASN A 488 8.39 -0.08 -21.17
CA ASN A 488 7.08 -0.55 -20.71
C ASN A 488 6.47 -1.59 -21.68
N CYS A 489 6.65 -1.41 -22.99
CA CYS A 489 6.27 -2.40 -24.00
C CYS A 489 7.04 -3.71 -23.81
N ASN A 490 8.37 -3.63 -23.63
CA ASN A 490 9.23 -4.80 -23.48
C ASN A 490 9.04 -5.53 -22.12
N ARG A 491 8.87 -4.80 -21.01
CA ARG A 491 8.82 -5.38 -19.65
C ARG A 491 7.41 -5.74 -19.17
N ASN A 492 6.41 -4.91 -19.49
CA ASN A 492 5.02 -5.07 -19.01
C ASN A 492 4.05 -5.45 -20.13
N GLY A 493 4.41 -5.20 -21.38
CA GLY A 493 3.52 -5.41 -22.52
C GLY A 493 2.49 -4.30 -22.73
N ALA A 494 2.78 -3.11 -22.20
CA ALA A 494 1.94 -1.92 -22.30
C ALA A 494 2.47 -0.93 -23.34
N ILE A 495 1.61 -0.43 -24.22
CA ILE A 495 1.94 0.54 -25.28
C ILE A 495 1.16 1.84 -25.11
N PRO A 496 1.68 2.99 -25.55
CA PRO A 496 0.88 4.20 -25.63
C PRO A 496 -0.15 4.12 -26.77
N PHE A 497 -1.22 4.92 -26.69
CA PHE A 497 -2.28 5.01 -27.70
C PHE A 497 -2.52 6.47 -28.09
N GLU A 498 -2.21 6.83 -29.34
CA GLU A 498 -2.51 8.17 -29.88
C GLU A 498 -3.93 8.17 -30.45
N ILE A 499 -4.76 9.11 -30.00
CA ILE A 499 -6.21 9.09 -30.27
C ILE A 499 -6.53 9.60 -31.69
N ASN A 500 -5.77 10.56 -32.22
CA ASN A 500 -6.02 11.09 -33.57
C ASN A 500 -5.27 10.33 -34.69
N ASP A 501 -4.19 9.63 -34.35
CA ASP A 501 -3.45 8.73 -35.23
C ASP A 501 -3.04 7.44 -34.49
N PRO A 502 -3.98 6.48 -34.31
CA PRO A 502 -3.69 5.23 -33.61
C PRO A 502 -2.64 4.33 -34.26
N THR A 503 -2.34 4.50 -35.55
CA THR A 503 -1.64 3.48 -36.34
C THR A 503 -0.29 3.93 -36.90
N THR A 504 0.00 5.23 -37.03
CA THR A 504 1.29 5.69 -37.58
C THR A 504 2.17 6.44 -36.57
N ALA A 505 1.59 7.22 -35.65
CA ALA A 505 2.30 8.04 -34.67
C ALA A 505 3.39 7.26 -33.93
N TYR A 506 3.02 6.13 -33.33
CA TYR A 506 3.93 5.24 -32.61
C TYR A 506 4.58 4.17 -33.50
N ALA A 507 4.13 3.95 -34.73
CA ALA A 507 4.82 3.08 -35.69
C ALA A 507 6.11 3.72 -36.26
N SER A 508 6.24 5.04 -36.13
CA SER A 508 7.47 5.79 -36.40
C SER A 508 8.58 5.54 -35.36
N TYR A 509 8.23 5.02 -34.17
CA TYR A 509 9.19 4.78 -33.10
C TYR A 509 10.14 3.64 -33.50
N GLY A 510 11.44 3.82 -33.25
CA GLY A 510 12.45 2.77 -33.41
C GLY A 510 12.30 1.56 -32.46
N SER A 511 11.25 1.52 -31.64
CA SER A 511 10.94 0.38 -30.77
C SER A 511 10.42 -0.78 -31.59
N HIS A 512 11.24 -1.83 -31.73
CA HIS A 512 10.81 -3.10 -32.30
C HIS A 512 9.59 -3.69 -31.56
N CYS A 513 9.44 -3.43 -30.25
CA CYS A 513 8.31 -3.91 -29.49
C CYS A 513 6.99 -3.27 -29.97
N ILE A 514 6.93 -1.94 -29.95
CA ILE A 514 5.72 -1.20 -30.35
C ILE A 514 5.43 -1.41 -31.84
N LYS A 515 6.46 -1.35 -32.69
CA LYS A 515 6.32 -1.40 -34.16
C LYS A 515 5.99 -2.79 -34.71
N GLU A 516 6.61 -3.85 -34.19
CA GLU A 516 6.49 -5.20 -34.78
C GLU A 516 5.66 -6.16 -33.92
N THR A 517 5.77 -6.13 -32.59
CA THR A 517 5.17 -7.16 -31.72
C THR A 517 3.88 -6.76 -31.01
N ARG A 518 3.67 -5.45 -30.79
CA ARG A 518 2.50 -4.88 -30.10
C ARG A 518 1.97 -3.63 -30.82
N LYS A 519 1.84 -3.71 -32.15
CA LYS A 519 1.29 -2.62 -32.95
C LYS A 519 -0.23 -2.52 -32.87
N ILE A 520 -0.74 -1.33 -33.16
CA ILE A 520 -2.16 -1.10 -33.45
C ILE A 520 -2.31 -1.01 -34.98
N THR A 521 -3.37 -1.59 -35.54
CA THR A 521 -3.70 -1.45 -36.97
C THR A 521 -5.17 -1.10 -37.15
N ASP A 522 -5.50 -0.41 -38.25
CA ASP A 522 -6.89 -0.25 -38.69
C ASP A 522 -7.54 -1.62 -38.90
N SER A 523 -8.87 -1.69 -38.71
CA SER A 523 -9.66 -2.78 -39.29
C SER A 523 -9.65 -2.69 -40.81
N ALA A 524 -9.60 -3.83 -41.48
CA ALA A 524 -9.77 -3.90 -42.94
C ALA A 524 -11.22 -3.62 -43.40
N SER A 525 -12.18 -3.54 -42.46
CA SER A 525 -13.53 -3.06 -42.74
C SER A 525 -13.54 -1.53 -42.87
N SER A 526 -14.23 -1.00 -43.89
CA SER A 526 -14.58 0.41 -43.97
C SER A 526 -15.24 0.90 -42.66
N PRO A 527 -15.11 2.19 -42.28
CA PRO A 527 -15.72 2.72 -41.08
C PRO A 527 -17.23 2.45 -41.03
N THR A 528 -17.70 1.93 -39.90
CA THR A 528 -19.10 1.50 -39.75
C THR A 528 -19.92 2.67 -39.23
N PHE A 529 -20.93 3.10 -40.00
CA PHE A 529 -21.94 4.02 -39.54
C PHE A 529 -22.84 3.34 -38.51
N ILE A 530 -23.14 4.02 -37.40
CA ILE A 530 -24.17 3.56 -36.47
C ILE A 530 -25.53 3.69 -37.19
N PRO A 531 -26.33 2.60 -37.33
CA PRO A 531 -27.58 2.64 -38.06
C PRO A 531 -28.50 3.77 -37.61
N GLU A 532 -29.15 4.41 -38.59
CA GLU A 532 -30.03 5.55 -38.38
C GLU A 532 -29.33 6.79 -37.74
N SER A 533 -28.02 6.95 -37.97
CA SER A 533 -27.25 8.14 -37.57
C SER A 533 -26.00 8.40 -38.42
N ASP A 534 -25.45 9.61 -38.31
CA ASP A 534 -24.24 10.05 -39.05
C ASP A 534 -22.94 9.81 -38.25
N TYR A 535 -23.01 9.19 -37.07
CA TYR A 535 -21.84 8.87 -36.25
C TYR A 535 -21.02 7.74 -36.86
N ILE A 536 -19.71 7.94 -36.92
CA ILE A 536 -18.73 7.02 -37.52
C ILE A 536 -18.01 6.25 -36.43
N ILE A 537 -17.97 4.92 -36.55
CA ILE A 537 -17.09 4.04 -35.78
C ILE A 537 -15.87 3.71 -36.63
N LYS A 538 -14.68 4.10 -36.17
CA LYS A 538 -13.41 3.49 -36.61
C LYS A 538 -13.01 2.41 -35.61
N GLU A 539 -12.78 1.18 -36.07
CA GLU A 539 -12.33 0.07 -35.24
C GLU A 539 -10.86 -0.26 -35.54
N TYR A 540 -10.07 -0.42 -34.49
CA TYR A 540 -8.65 -0.69 -34.52
C TYR A 540 -8.34 -2.00 -33.78
N TYR A 541 -7.44 -2.81 -34.31
CA TYR A 541 -6.96 -4.04 -33.68
C TYR A 541 -5.67 -3.77 -32.91
N VAL A 542 -5.61 -4.22 -31.66
CA VAL A 542 -4.41 -4.16 -30.81
C VAL A 542 -3.74 -5.53 -30.83
N HIS A 543 -2.58 -5.63 -31.48
CA HIS A 543 -1.89 -6.90 -31.70
C HIS A 543 -1.01 -7.30 -30.51
N SER A 544 -0.70 -8.60 -30.45
CA SER A 544 0.36 -9.16 -29.59
C SER A 544 0.97 -10.38 -30.28
N SER A 545 2.30 -10.47 -30.33
CA SER A 545 3.01 -11.67 -30.82
C SER A 545 2.84 -12.91 -29.93
N PHE A 546 2.14 -12.81 -28.80
CA PHE A 546 2.03 -13.89 -27.81
C PHE A 546 0.59 -14.04 -27.30
N ASN A 547 0.30 -15.18 -26.66
CA ASN A 547 -0.99 -15.39 -25.97
C ASN A 547 -1.20 -14.39 -24.81
N ILE A 548 -0.13 -13.80 -24.28
CA ILE A 548 -0.16 -12.62 -23.40
C ILE A 548 -0.84 -11.46 -24.14
N GLY A 549 -1.84 -10.80 -23.54
CA GLY A 549 -2.47 -9.62 -24.14
C GLY A 549 -1.56 -8.39 -24.18
N THR A 550 -2.01 -7.32 -24.84
CA THR A 550 -1.34 -6.01 -24.88
C THR A 550 -2.15 -5.03 -24.04
N GLN A 551 -1.47 -4.24 -23.20
CA GLN A 551 -2.11 -3.21 -22.38
C GLN A 551 -1.92 -1.83 -23.00
N ILE A 552 -2.72 -0.84 -22.61
CA ILE A 552 -2.46 0.57 -22.96
C ILE A 552 -1.83 1.25 -21.75
N SER A 553 -0.63 1.83 -21.92
CA SER A 553 0.15 2.46 -20.85
C SER A 553 -0.39 3.83 -20.47
N ARG A 554 -0.72 4.63 -21.50
CA ARG A 554 -1.23 6.00 -21.49
C ARG A 554 -1.93 6.28 -22.82
N ALA A 555 -2.76 7.32 -22.87
CA ALA A 555 -3.39 7.77 -24.09
C ALA A 555 -3.04 9.24 -24.37
N THR A 556 -2.70 9.56 -25.61
CA THR A 556 -2.33 10.91 -26.08
C THR A 556 -3.34 11.46 -27.08
N PHE A 557 -3.39 12.79 -27.21
CA PHE A 557 -4.07 13.47 -28.31
C PHE A 557 -3.12 14.52 -28.92
N GLY A 558 -2.69 14.30 -30.17
CA GLY A 558 -1.72 15.16 -30.86
C GLY A 558 -0.35 15.17 -30.18
N GLY A 559 0.13 14.02 -29.71
CA GLY A 559 1.42 13.84 -29.03
C GLY A 559 1.46 14.33 -27.58
N LYS A 560 0.36 14.87 -27.05
CA LYS A 560 0.23 15.33 -25.66
C LYS A 560 -0.56 14.34 -24.83
N ASP A 561 -0.15 14.09 -23.59
CA ASP A 561 -0.87 13.18 -22.70
C ASP A 561 -2.28 13.68 -22.38
N THR A 562 -3.24 12.75 -22.42
CA THR A 562 -4.61 12.99 -21.96
C THR A 562 -4.75 12.78 -20.46
N SER A 563 -5.83 13.32 -19.90
CA SER A 563 -6.26 13.14 -18.52
C SER A 563 -7.57 12.36 -18.46
N GLY A 564 -7.71 11.50 -17.45
CA GLY A 564 -8.94 10.77 -17.13
C GLY A 564 -9.11 9.38 -17.79
N ILE A 565 -8.35 9.05 -18.84
CA ILE A 565 -8.26 7.67 -19.35
C ILE A 565 -7.35 6.86 -18.41
N LYS A 566 -7.93 5.90 -17.68
CA LYS A 566 -7.22 5.00 -16.75
C LYS A 566 -7.86 3.62 -16.76
N LEU A 567 -7.27 2.69 -17.54
CA LEU A 567 -7.72 1.29 -17.61
C LEU A 567 -7.33 0.54 -16.31
N PRO A 568 -8.05 -0.55 -15.94
CA PRO A 568 -7.70 -1.37 -14.79
C PRO A 568 -6.32 -2.02 -14.89
N ARG A 569 -5.71 -2.35 -13.75
CA ARG A 569 -4.49 -3.20 -13.71
C ARG A 569 -4.77 -4.55 -14.36
N SER A 570 -3.78 -5.13 -15.03
CA SER A 570 -3.88 -6.30 -15.92
C SER A 570 -4.89 -6.22 -17.09
N TYR A 571 -5.60 -5.11 -17.31
CA TYR A 571 -6.52 -4.99 -18.44
C TYR A 571 -5.74 -5.04 -19.76
N THR A 572 -6.03 -6.05 -20.57
CA THR A 572 -5.43 -6.21 -21.92
C THR A 572 -6.50 -5.99 -22.97
N VAL A 573 -6.14 -5.22 -23.99
CA VAL A 573 -7.04 -4.76 -25.06
C VAL A 573 -6.84 -5.64 -26.29
N SER A 574 -7.93 -5.98 -26.98
CA SER A 574 -7.90 -6.62 -28.30
C SER A 574 -8.32 -5.68 -29.42
N LYS A 575 -9.25 -4.76 -29.13
CA LYS A 575 -9.76 -3.76 -30.06
C LYS A 575 -9.97 -2.42 -29.37
N ILE A 576 -9.83 -1.34 -30.13
CA ILE A 576 -10.25 0.00 -29.72
C ILE A 576 -11.24 0.51 -30.76
N ARG A 577 -12.36 1.07 -30.33
CA ARG A 577 -13.27 1.82 -31.20
C ARG A 577 -13.23 3.29 -30.86
N VAL A 578 -13.14 4.09 -31.92
CA VAL A 578 -13.08 5.55 -31.88
C VAL A 578 -14.34 6.07 -32.55
N PHE A 579 -15.14 6.83 -31.80
CA PHE A 579 -16.45 7.33 -32.24
C PHE A 579 -16.36 8.82 -32.54
N SER A 580 -16.65 9.23 -33.78
CA SER A 580 -16.58 10.63 -34.21
C SER A 580 -17.78 11.05 -35.06
N TYR A 581 -17.87 12.35 -35.37
CA TYR A 581 -18.90 12.94 -36.23
C TYR A 581 -18.24 13.69 -37.39
N PRO A 582 -18.54 13.36 -38.66
CA PRO A 582 -17.76 13.80 -39.83
C PRO A 582 -17.74 15.33 -39.99
N ASP A 583 -18.89 15.98 -39.91
CA ASP A 583 -19.05 17.39 -40.26
C ASP A 583 -18.91 18.35 -39.07
N SER A 584 -18.25 17.90 -37.99
CA SER A 584 -18.08 18.69 -36.75
C SER A 584 -16.98 19.76 -36.81
N GLY A 585 -16.16 19.77 -37.88
CA GLY A 585 -14.98 20.64 -37.98
C GLY A 585 -13.90 20.36 -36.92
N SER A 586 -13.96 19.21 -36.25
CA SER A 586 -13.14 18.85 -35.09
C SER A 586 -12.67 17.39 -35.20
N ASP A 587 -11.36 17.18 -35.35
CA ASP A 587 -10.74 15.85 -35.38
C ASP A 587 -10.78 15.12 -34.02
N ILE A 588 -11.31 15.75 -32.96
CA ILE A 588 -11.44 15.17 -31.63
C ILE A 588 -12.60 14.14 -31.62
N PRO A 589 -12.34 12.86 -31.29
CA PRO A 589 -13.41 11.88 -31.13
C PRO A 589 -14.28 12.19 -29.91
N LEU A 590 -15.57 11.85 -29.99
CA LEU A 590 -16.52 12.02 -28.91
C LEU A 590 -16.29 10.95 -27.82
N MET A 591 -16.13 9.70 -28.22
CA MET A 591 -16.05 8.55 -27.31
C MET A 591 -15.00 7.52 -27.75
N LEU A 592 -14.56 6.71 -26.77
CA LEU A 592 -13.63 5.60 -26.94
C LEU A 592 -14.18 4.35 -26.23
N GLU A 593 -14.11 3.20 -26.90
CA GLU A 593 -14.32 1.87 -26.30
C GLU A 593 -13.02 1.07 -26.39
N PHE A 594 -12.46 0.66 -25.25
CA PHE A 594 -11.34 -0.29 -25.17
C PHE A 594 -11.90 -1.68 -24.88
N MET A 595 -11.98 -2.55 -25.88
CA MET A 595 -12.52 -3.91 -25.75
C MET A 595 -11.45 -4.86 -25.19
N PRO A 596 -11.77 -5.72 -24.21
CA PRO A 596 -10.79 -6.59 -23.58
C PRO A 596 -10.36 -7.73 -24.52
N LYS A 597 -9.26 -8.41 -24.20
CA LYS A 597 -8.84 -9.63 -24.92
C LYS A 597 -9.68 -10.86 -24.59
N ASP A 598 -10.12 -10.97 -23.34
CA ASP A 598 -10.84 -12.15 -22.86
C ASP A 598 -12.33 -12.08 -23.24
N THR A 599 -12.81 -13.13 -23.90
CA THR A 599 -14.18 -13.24 -24.40
C THR A 599 -15.20 -13.37 -23.27
N GLY A 600 -15.63 -12.23 -22.74
CA GLY A 600 -16.52 -12.13 -21.57
C GLY A 600 -16.18 -10.98 -20.62
N GLY A 601 -15.03 -10.32 -20.78
CA GLY A 601 -14.75 -9.06 -20.09
C GLY A 601 -15.69 -7.93 -20.56
N GLN A 602 -15.98 -6.98 -19.68
CA GLN A 602 -16.70 -5.75 -20.06
C GLN A 602 -15.74 -4.74 -20.68
N SER A 603 -16.16 -4.08 -21.76
CA SER A 603 -15.41 -2.98 -22.37
C SER A 603 -15.29 -1.77 -21.44
N GLU A 604 -14.13 -1.11 -21.49
CA GLU A 604 -13.85 0.13 -20.76
C GLU A 604 -14.14 1.34 -21.67
N TRP A 605 -15.06 2.21 -21.22
CA TRP A 605 -15.60 3.31 -22.02
C TRP A 605 -15.18 4.68 -21.50
N TYR A 606 -14.87 5.61 -22.41
CA TYR A 606 -14.51 6.99 -22.09
C TYR A 606 -15.17 7.98 -23.06
N TYR A 607 -15.39 9.21 -22.60
CA TYR A 607 -15.92 10.31 -23.42
C TYR A 607 -15.08 11.59 -23.25
N SER A 608 -14.96 12.37 -24.32
CA SER A 608 -14.27 13.66 -24.31
C SER A 608 -15.11 14.68 -23.55
N GLN A 609 -14.50 15.38 -22.60
CA GLN A 609 -15.17 16.43 -21.81
C GLN A 609 -14.97 17.83 -22.39
N ARG A 610 -14.03 18.02 -23.33
CA ARG A 610 -13.60 19.34 -23.82
C ARG A 610 -13.10 19.29 -25.27
N SER A 611 -13.37 20.36 -26.01
CA SER A 611 -12.90 20.64 -27.38
C SER A 611 -11.39 20.86 -27.54
N ASN A 612 -10.57 20.17 -26.74
CA ASN A 612 -9.13 20.06 -26.89
C ASN A 612 -8.62 18.60 -27.01
N GLY A 613 -9.47 17.59 -26.79
CA GLY A 613 -9.08 16.17 -26.82
C GLY A 613 -8.17 15.70 -25.67
N LEU A 614 -7.85 16.57 -24.69
CA LEU A 614 -6.91 16.28 -23.60
C LEU A 614 -7.59 15.93 -22.26
N THR A 615 -8.91 16.08 -22.17
CA THR A 615 -9.66 15.83 -20.93
C THR A 615 -10.82 14.88 -21.20
N TRP A 616 -10.76 13.69 -20.60
CA TRP A 616 -11.72 12.60 -20.76
C TRP A 616 -12.29 12.19 -19.41
N ALA A 617 -13.44 11.53 -19.42
CA ALA A 617 -13.98 10.86 -18.24
C ALA A 617 -14.42 9.44 -18.57
N LYS A 618 -14.27 8.54 -17.59
CA LYS A 618 -14.80 7.17 -17.68
C LYS A 618 -16.32 7.22 -17.70
N LEU A 619 -16.91 6.51 -18.65
CA LEU A 619 -18.34 6.26 -18.70
C LEU A 619 -18.65 5.05 -17.81
N GLY A 620 -19.56 5.23 -16.85
CA GLY A 620 -20.01 4.14 -15.97
C GLY A 620 -20.96 3.16 -16.66
N ASN A 621 -21.70 2.39 -15.86
CA ASN A 621 -22.54 1.25 -16.27
C ASN A 621 -23.60 1.52 -17.38
N ARG A 622 -23.78 2.77 -17.83
CA ARG A 622 -24.59 3.14 -19.00
C ARG A 622 -24.20 2.35 -20.26
N SER A 623 -22.92 1.98 -20.40
CA SER A 623 -22.41 1.22 -21.55
C SER A 623 -23.01 -0.18 -21.71
N THR A 624 -23.57 -0.77 -20.63
CA THR A 624 -24.11 -2.14 -20.64
C THR A 624 -25.30 -2.35 -21.58
N VAL A 625 -25.95 -1.28 -22.04
CA VAL A 625 -27.08 -1.33 -22.98
C VAL A 625 -26.73 -0.81 -24.40
N PHE A 626 -25.48 -0.44 -24.66
CA PHE A 626 -25.05 0.15 -25.94
C PHE A 626 -25.03 -0.83 -27.12
N TYR A 627 -24.92 -2.13 -26.84
CA TYR A 627 -24.92 -3.18 -27.84
C TYR A 627 -25.92 -4.28 -27.48
N LYS A 628 -26.59 -4.82 -28.49
CA LYS A 628 -27.41 -6.03 -28.40
C LYS A 628 -27.10 -6.89 -29.62
N GLU A 629 -26.67 -8.14 -29.42
CA GLU A 629 -26.27 -9.05 -30.50
C GLU A 629 -25.23 -8.38 -31.44
N ASP A 630 -24.20 -7.77 -30.83
CA ASP A 630 -23.14 -6.96 -31.46
C ASP A 630 -23.58 -5.74 -32.29
N LYS A 631 -24.88 -5.42 -32.32
CA LYS A 631 -25.43 -4.24 -33.01
C LYS A 631 -25.53 -3.05 -32.04
N PRO A 632 -25.13 -1.84 -32.44
CA PRO A 632 -25.43 -0.59 -31.73
C PRO A 632 -26.91 -0.43 -31.40
N THR A 633 -27.22 0.14 -30.24
CA THR A 633 -28.58 0.50 -29.81
C THR A 633 -28.78 2.01 -29.79
N GLU A 634 -30.04 2.46 -29.68
CA GLU A 634 -30.39 3.89 -29.52
C GLU A 634 -29.64 4.54 -28.35
N ALA A 635 -29.40 3.79 -27.26
CA ALA A 635 -28.72 4.29 -26.07
C ALA A 635 -27.27 4.71 -26.33
N LEU A 636 -26.54 4.04 -27.24
CA LEU A 636 -25.21 4.46 -27.67
C LEU A 636 -25.29 5.77 -28.47
N THR A 637 -26.21 5.85 -29.42
CA THR A 637 -26.42 7.05 -30.26
C THR A 637 -26.88 8.24 -29.43
N THR A 638 -27.70 8.01 -28.41
CA THR A 638 -28.10 9.01 -27.41
C THR A 638 -26.92 9.45 -26.55
N ALA A 639 -26.06 8.54 -26.08
CA ALA A 639 -24.85 8.93 -25.35
C ALA A 639 -23.90 9.77 -26.22
N LEU A 640 -23.78 9.46 -27.52
CA LEU A 640 -23.02 10.28 -28.47
C LEU A 640 -23.64 11.67 -28.67
N ASP A 641 -24.98 11.78 -28.78
CA ASP A 641 -25.68 13.07 -28.76
C ASP A 641 -25.39 13.85 -27.47
N GLU A 642 -25.42 13.19 -26.30
CA GLU A 642 -25.14 13.84 -25.01
C GLU A 642 -23.71 14.38 -24.90
N VAL A 643 -22.73 13.66 -25.45
CA VAL A 643 -21.32 14.08 -25.44
C VAL A 643 -21.08 15.18 -26.47
N ARG A 644 -21.64 15.09 -27.68
CA ARG A 644 -21.59 16.16 -28.70
C ARG A 644 -22.17 17.46 -28.14
N CYS A 645 -23.25 17.36 -27.39
CA CYS A 645 -23.94 18.44 -26.70
C CYS A 645 -23.15 19.07 -25.55
N LEU A 646 -22.43 18.27 -24.77
CA LEU A 646 -21.48 18.74 -23.74
C LEU A 646 -20.26 19.46 -24.36
N HIS A 647 -19.75 18.92 -25.46
CA HIS A 647 -18.45 19.28 -26.06
C HIS A 647 -18.53 20.47 -27.01
N ASN A 648 -19.56 20.52 -27.87
CA ASN A 648 -19.72 21.51 -28.94
C ASN A 648 -20.90 22.49 -28.69
N SER A 649 -21.68 22.32 -27.63
CA SER A 649 -23.02 22.95 -27.48
C SER A 649 -23.96 22.67 -28.67
N GLU A 650 -23.87 21.45 -29.19
CA GLU A 650 -24.60 20.92 -30.34
C GLU A 650 -25.69 19.93 -29.90
N ILE A 651 -26.96 20.29 -30.07
CA ILE A 651 -28.09 19.50 -29.56
C ILE A 651 -28.75 18.69 -30.67
N THR A 652 -28.93 17.39 -30.44
CA THR A 652 -29.89 16.58 -31.19
C THR A 652 -31.27 16.70 -30.54
N MET A 653 -32.24 17.31 -31.23
CA MET A 653 -33.60 17.51 -30.73
C MET A 653 -34.43 16.23 -30.86
N ASN A 654 -35.25 15.89 -29.86
CA ASN A 654 -36.12 14.72 -29.85
C ASN A 654 -37.60 15.13 -30.04
N LEU A 655 -38.19 14.72 -31.15
CA LEU A 655 -39.60 14.95 -31.53
C LEU A 655 -40.45 13.67 -31.43
N SER A 656 -40.17 12.83 -30.44
CA SER A 656 -41.04 11.69 -30.09
C SER A 656 -42.24 12.18 -29.28
N LEU A 657 -43.48 11.80 -29.63
CA LEU A 657 -44.66 12.31 -28.92
C LEU A 657 -44.63 12.05 -27.39
N ASP A 658 -44.08 10.92 -26.95
CA ASP A 658 -43.95 10.61 -25.51
C ASP A 658 -42.98 11.59 -24.80
N ASN A 659 -41.89 11.99 -25.46
CA ASN A 659 -40.95 12.99 -24.99
C ASN A 659 -41.63 14.37 -24.89
N ASP A 660 -42.36 14.75 -25.94
CA ASP A 660 -43.11 16.01 -25.99
C ASP A 660 -44.22 16.08 -24.93
N MET A 661 -44.91 14.98 -24.66
CA MET A 661 -45.89 14.86 -23.58
C MET A 661 -45.26 14.91 -22.18
N GLN A 662 -44.09 14.29 -22.00
CA GLN A 662 -43.34 14.36 -20.74
C GLN A 662 -42.92 15.80 -20.42
N TYR A 663 -42.30 16.50 -21.38
CA TYR A 663 -41.70 17.82 -21.21
C TYR A 663 -42.66 19.00 -21.41
N THR A 664 -43.97 18.77 -21.53
CA THR A 664 -45.00 19.84 -21.52
C THR A 664 -45.92 19.82 -20.30
N SER A 665 -45.67 18.93 -19.34
CA SER A 665 -46.48 18.80 -18.11
C SER A 665 -46.08 19.75 -16.97
N GLY A 666 -44.98 20.49 -17.12
CA GLY A 666 -44.51 21.53 -16.21
C GLY A 666 -43.46 22.43 -16.90
N GLU A 667 -42.66 23.18 -16.13
CA GLU A 667 -41.50 23.92 -16.68
C GLU A 667 -40.29 23.01 -17.01
N SER A 668 -40.56 21.73 -17.30
CA SER A 668 -39.60 20.67 -17.55
C SER A 668 -38.96 20.82 -18.93
N LYS A 669 -38.01 21.74 -19.00
CA LYS A 669 -37.01 21.89 -20.08
C LYS A 669 -36.18 20.60 -20.16
N TYR A 670 -35.80 20.16 -21.37
CA TYR A 670 -34.89 19.00 -21.52
C TYR A 670 -33.53 19.41 -22.07
N CYS A 671 -32.51 18.64 -21.69
CA CYS A 671 -31.17 18.77 -22.21
C CYS A 671 -30.39 17.46 -21.94
N CYS A 672 -29.15 17.45 -22.39
CA CYS A 672 -28.21 16.35 -22.24
C CYS A 672 -27.77 16.21 -20.77
N THR A 673 -27.69 14.99 -20.23
CA THR A 673 -27.57 14.76 -18.77
C THR A 673 -26.31 15.39 -18.14
N TYR A 674 -25.28 15.71 -18.93
CA TYR A 674 -24.02 16.27 -18.44
C TYR A 674 -24.04 17.77 -18.12
N HIS A 675 -25.12 18.51 -18.39
CA HIS A 675 -25.21 19.95 -18.09
C HIS A 675 -25.47 20.32 -16.61
N SER A 676 -25.41 19.36 -15.67
CA SER A 676 -25.42 19.59 -14.22
C SER A 676 -24.11 19.14 -13.52
N PRO A 677 -22.93 19.65 -13.91
CA PRO A 677 -21.65 19.18 -13.36
C PRO A 677 -21.48 19.44 -11.86
N ASN A 678 -22.20 20.43 -11.30
CA ASN A 678 -22.08 20.88 -9.90
C ASN A 678 -23.35 20.57 -9.06
N GLY A 679 -24.25 19.71 -9.53
CA GLY A 679 -25.48 19.36 -8.79
C GLY A 679 -26.58 20.43 -8.73
N GLY A 680 -26.37 21.60 -9.33
CA GLY A 680 -27.44 22.57 -9.59
C GLY A 680 -28.37 22.08 -10.72
N GLU A 681 -29.58 22.62 -10.78
CA GLU A 681 -30.49 22.39 -11.91
C GLU A 681 -29.79 22.78 -13.23
N PRO A 682 -29.93 21.96 -14.29
CA PRO A 682 -29.24 22.24 -15.54
C PRO A 682 -29.85 23.49 -16.17
N GLU A 683 -29.00 24.36 -16.73
CA GLU A 683 -29.40 25.39 -17.69
C GLU A 683 -29.87 24.71 -18.98
N ALA A 684 -31.07 24.15 -18.93
CA ALA A 684 -31.60 23.30 -19.97
C ALA A 684 -31.87 24.10 -21.24
N LYS A 685 -31.10 23.76 -22.28
CA LYS A 685 -30.99 24.52 -23.53
C LYS A 685 -32.18 24.34 -24.48
N VAL A 686 -33.03 23.32 -24.28
CA VAL A 686 -34.30 23.13 -25.00
C VAL A 686 -35.48 23.29 -24.05
N SER A 687 -36.41 24.19 -24.36
CA SER A 687 -37.71 24.25 -23.68
C SER A 687 -38.81 23.74 -24.62
N VAL A 688 -39.64 22.81 -24.15
CA VAL A 688 -40.84 22.37 -24.88
C VAL A 688 -42.05 23.11 -24.34
N LYS A 689 -42.90 23.61 -25.24
CA LYS A 689 -44.19 24.22 -24.91
C LYS A 689 -45.25 23.55 -25.75
N ARG A 690 -46.37 23.18 -25.13
CA ARG A 690 -47.57 22.79 -25.89
C ARG A 690 -48.17 24.08 -26.45
N GLY A 691 -48.28 24.18 -27.77
CA GLY A 691 -48.82 25.37 -28.39
C GLY A 691 -50.29 25.59 -28.06
N GLU A 692 -50.75 26.84 -28.09
CA GLU A 692 -52.17 27.08 -28.31
C GLU A 692 -52.55 26.46 -29.66
N LYS A 693 -53.57 25.60 -29.67
CA LYS A 693 -53.94 24.85 -30.88
C LYS A 693 -54.14 25.82 -32.06
N VAL A 694 -53.57 25.52 -33.23
CA VAL A 694 -53.83 26.27 -34.46
C VAL A 694 -55.34 26.32 -34.73
N ALA A 695 -55.87 27.54 -34.91
CA ALA A 695 -57.30 27.86 -34.95
C ALA A 695 -58.14 27.16 -33.83
N SER A 696 -57.60 27.06 -32.61
CA SER A 696 -58.18 26.34 -31.46
C SER A 696 -58.46 24.84 -31.66
N THR A 697 -58.02 24.24 -32.77
CA THR A 697 -58.38 22.86 -33.16
C THR A 697 -57.19 21.92 -33.26
N ILE A 698 -56.13 22.28 -34.00
CA ILE A 698 -54.98 21.39 -34.27
C ILE A 698 -53.87 21.60 -33.23
N PRO A 699 -53.53 20.58 -32.40
CA PRO A 699 -52.42 20.69 -31.45
C PRO A 699 -51.05 20.59 -32.15
N TYR A 700 -50.09 21.34 -31.64
CA TYR A 700 -48.66 21.19 -31.95
C TYR A 700 -47.84 21.34 -30.67
N TYR A 701 -46.57 20.95 -30.75
CA TYR A 701 -45.56 21.18 -29.73
C TYR A 701 -44.48 22.08 -30.30
N LYS A 702 -43.96 23.01 -29.49
CA LYS A 702 -42.91 23.95 -29.86
C LYS A 702 -41.67 23.69 -29.01
N HIS A 703 -40.58 23.31 -29.65
CA HIS A 703 -39.26 23.16 -29.05
C HIS A 703 -38.46 24.42 -29.35
N GLU A 704 -38.02 25.14 -28.32
CA GLU A 704 -37.24 26.38 -28.45
C GLU A 704 -35.82 26.17 -27.94
N ILE A 705 -34.82 26.54 -28.75
CA ILE A 705 -33.40 26.51 -28.41
C ILE A 705 -32.91 27.94 -28.16
N LYS A 706 -32.18 28.15 -27.04
CA LYS A 706 -31.58 29.45 -26.68
C LYS A 706 -30.48 29.88 -27.65
N LEU A 707 -30.08 31.15 -27.56
CA LEU A 707 -28.88 31.67 -28.22
C LEU A 707 -27.62 30.88 -27.78
N GLU A 708 -26.53 30.98 -28.54
CA GLU A 708 -25.23 30.29 -28.28
C GLU A 708 -25.27 28.74 -28.33
N THR A 709 -26.38 28.16 -28.76
CA THR A 709 -26.55 26.71 -28.94
C THR A 709 -26.85 26.40 -30.41
N LYS A 710 -26.35 25.27 -30.92
CA LYS A 710 -26.60 24.81 -32.30
C LYS A 710 -27.58 23.64 -32.32
N LEU A 711 -28.44 23.57 -33.34
CA LEU A 711 -29.23 22.38 -33.62
C LEU A 711 -28.40 21.43 -34.49
N ALA A 712 -27.93 20.35 -33.90
CA ALA A 712 -26.98 19.40 -34.46
C ALA A 712 -27.63 18.27 -35.26
N GLY A 713 -28.94 18.10 -35.08
CA GLY A 713 -29.78 17.09 -35.72
C GLY A 713 -31.17 17.07 -35.09
N ILE A 714 -32.11 16.38 -35.72
CA ILE A 714 -33.46 16.14 -35.20
C ILE A 714 -33.73 14.63 -35.29
N LYS A 715 -34.29 14.02 -34.24
CA LYS A 715 -34.72 12.61 -34.21
C LYS A 715 -36.14 12.45 -33.68
N TYR A 716 -36.77 11.31 -33.97
CA TYR A 716 -37.94 10.79 -33.24
C TYR A 716 -37.87 9.27 -33.17
N ASN A 717 -38.57 8.66 -32.23
CA ASN A 717 -38.64 7.20 -32.08
C ASN A 717 -40.01 6.69 -32.53
N ASP A 718 -40.05 5.61 -33.31
CA ASP A 718 -41.24 5.17 -34.05
C ASP A 718 -42.25 4.33 -33.25
N GLY A 719 -42.36 4.59 -31.95
CA GLY A 719 -43.19 3.82 -31.01
C GLY A 719 -42.62 2.43 -30.64
N GLY A 720 -41.45 2.05 -31.18
CA GLY A 720 -40.84 0.73 -30.98
C GLY A 720 -39.32 0.75 -30.73
N THR A 721 -38.79 1.87 -30.22
CA THR A 721 -37.35 2.16 -29.97
C THR A 721 -36.42 2.24 -31.18
N SER A 722 -36.91 2.20 -32.43
CA SER A 722 -36.07 2.55 -33.60
C SER A 722 -35.95 4.06 -33.70
N ARG A 723 -34.73 4.56 -33.98
CA ARG A 723 -34.41 5.99 -34.05
C ARG A 723 -34.55 6.48 -35.47
N LYS A 724 -35.43 7.43 -35.74
CA LYS A 724 -35.55 8.06 -37.08
C LYS A 724 -34.98 9.48 -37.02
N ASN A 725 -33.83 9.69 -37.64
CA ASN A 725 -33.31 11.05 -37.86
C ASN A 725 -34.15 11.78 -38.95
N ILE A 726 -34.35 13.08 -38.79
CA ILE A 726 -35.03 13.95 -39.76
C ILE A 726 -33.98 14.76 -40.51
N THR A 727 -33.59 14.28 -41.69
CA THR A 727 -32.75 15.02 -42.65
C THR A 727 -33.61 16.03 -43.40
N LEU A 728 -33.15 17.28 -43.56
CA LEU A 728 -33.92 18.36 -44.20
C LEU A 728 -33.50 18.57 -45.67
N SER A 729 -34.46 18.73 -46.58
CA SER A 729 -34.14 19.01 -47.99
C SER A 729 -33.51 20.40 -48.15
N GLY A 730 -32.22 20.46 -48.46
CA GLY A 730 -31.51 21.71 -48.77
C GLY A 730 -31.11 22.56 -47.55
N SER A 731 -31.01 21.96 -46.36
CA SER A 731 -30.44 22.57 -45.16
C SER A 731 -29.49 21.55 -44.50
N PRO A 732 -28.18 21.84 -44.38
CA PRO A 732 -27.27 20.99 -43.62
C PRO A 732 -27.48 21.18 -42.11
N PHE A 733 -27.10 20.19 -41.31
CA PHE A 733 -26.80 20.38 -39.90
C PHE A 733 -25.28 20.62 -39.74
N PRO A 734 -24.81 21.30 -38.68
CA PRO A 734 -25.59 21.98 -37.65
C PRO A 734 -26.24 23.29 -38.15
N ILE A 735 -27.41 23.63 -37.60
CA ILE A 735 -28.08 24.92 -37.82
C ILE A 735 -27.68 25.87 -36.68
N GLU A 736 -27.18 27.05 -37.04
CA GLU A 736 -26.61 28.03 -36.11
C GLU A 736 -27.66 28.95 -35.47
N GLY A 737 -27.53 29.16 -34.15
CA GLY A 737 -28.28 30.16 -33.39
C GLY A 737 -29.63 29.68 -32.81
N SER A 738 -30.29 30.60 -32.11
CA SER A 738 -31.59 30.35 -31.46
C SER A 738 -32.67 30.08 -32.50
N LEU A 739 -33.38 28.96 -32.38
CA LEU A 739 -34.46 28.60 -33.29
C LEU A 739 -35.63 27.95 -32.55
N SER A 740 -36.79 27.90 -33.21
CA SER A 740 -37.95 27.11 -32.78
C SER A 740 -38.29 26.02 -33.79
N VAL A 741 -38.54 24.80 -33.33
CA VAL A 741 -39.12 23.73 -34.14
C VAL A 741 -40.53 23.45 -33.64
N TYR A 742 -41.51 23.60 -34.51
CA TYR A 742 -42.92 23.34 -34.24
C TYR A 742 -43.29 22.02 -34.90
N VAL A 743 -43.86 21.07 -34.15
CA VAL A 743 -44.10 19.69 -34.63
C VAL A 743 -45.57 19.29 -34.53
N PHE A 744 -46.05 18.65 -35.60
CA PHE A 744 -47.41 18.16 -35.77
C PHE A 744 -47.44 16.64 -35.91
N TYR A 745 -48.41 16.02 -35.23
CA TYR A 745 -48.56 14.58 -35.07
C TYR A 745 -49.91 14.11 -35.64
N CYS A 746 -49.93 12.92 -36.25
CA CYS A 746 -51.16 12.17 -36.55
C CYS A 746 -51.35 10.98 -35.59
N TYR A 747 -52.42 10.21 -35.76
CA TYR A 747 -52.85 9.09 -34.89
C TYR A 747 -51.78 8.08 -34.45
N LYS A 748 -50.67 7.93 -35.20
CA LYS A 748 -49.61 6.96 -34.91
C LYS A 748 -48.49 7.49 -33.98
N GLY A 749 -48.62 8.70 -33.43
CA GLY A 749 -47.61 9.29 -32.53
C GLY A 749 -46.31 9.76 -33.20
N ASN A 750 -46.06 9.38 -34.45
CA ASN A 750 -44.91 9.87 -35.23
C ASN A 750 -45.17 11.27 -35.80
N PRO A 751 -44.15 12.14 -35.86
CA PRO A 751 -44.28 13.46 -36.48
C PRO A 751 -44.44 13.33 -38.00
N VAL A 752 -45.24 14.22 -38.59
CA VAL A 752 -45.54 14.22 -40.05
C VAL A 752 -45.21 15.52 -40.76
N LEU A 753 -45.22 16.63 -40.01
CA LEU A 753 -45.00 17.98 -40.50
C LEU A 753 -44.31 18.78 -39.40
N ILE A 754 -43.27 19.51 -39.77
CA ILE A 754 -42.60 20.47 -38.90
C ILE A 754 -42.53 21.85 -39.55
N TYR A 755 -42.40 22.89 -38.73
CA TYR A 755 -41.96 24.22 -39.15
C TYR A 755 -40.70 24.58 -38.36
N LEU A 756 -39.64 24.99 -39.06
CA LEU A 756 -38.45 25.56 -38.44
C LEU A 756 -38.53 27.10 -38.53
N ASP A 757 -38.39 27.75 -37.40
CA ASP A 757 -38.21 29.20 -37.29
C ASP A 757 -36.77 29.48 -36.86
N SER A 758 -35.90 29.70 -37.85
CA SER A 758 -34.54 30.17 -37.64
C SER A 758 -34.45 31.64 -38.07
N PRO A 759 -34.32 32.60 -37.14
CA PRO A 759 -34.11 34.01 -37.46
C PRO A 759 -32.72 34.28 -38.06
N SER A 760 -31.74 33.44 -37.73
CA SER A 760 -30.36 33.48 -38.23
C SER A 760 -30.23 32.91 -39.65
N ASP A 761 -31.06 31.93 -40.02
CA ASP A 761 -31.02 31.27 -41.33
C ASP A 761 -32.40 31.20 -42.01
N SER A 762 -32.64 32.16 -42.92
CA SER A 762 -33.82 32.20 -43.79
C SER A 762 -33.85 31.09 -44.86
N GLY A 763 -32.70 30.49 -45.18
CA GLY A 763 -32.61 29.30 -46.02
C GLY A 763 -33.18 28.06 -45.34
N THR A 764 -32.99 27.94 -44.02
CA THR A 764 -33.57 26.89 -43.17
C THR A 764 -34.99 27.21 -42.70
N LYS A 765 -35.36 28.48 -42.47
CA LYS A 765 -36.72 28.85 -42.01
C LYS A 765 -37.82 28.38 -42.97
N GLY A 766 -38.85 27.68 -42.46
CA GLY A 766 -40.01 27.27 -43.25
C GLY A 766 -40.63 25.93 -42.84
N TRP A 767 -41.66 25.52 -43.58
CA TRP A 767 -42.38 24.24 -43.38
C TRP A 767 -41.69 23.09 -44.09
N TYR A 768 -41.56 21.93 -43.42
CA TYR A 768 -41.00 20.70 -43.97
C TYR A 768 -41.95 19.54 -43.67
N LYS A 769 -42.36 18.79 -44.70
CA LYS A 769 -43.20 17.59 -44.53
C LYS A 769 -42.37 16.31 -44.67
N LYS A 770 -42.77 15.27 -43.94
CA LYS A 770 -42.22 13.92 -44.07
C LYS A 770 -42.46 13.39 -45.49
N ASP A 771 -41.55 12.58 -46.01
CA ASP A 771 -41.82 11.80 -47.23
C ASP A 771 -42.73 10.59 -46.91
N LYS A 772 -43.12 9.81 -47.92
CA LYS A 772 -43.77 8.49 -47.73
C LYS A 772 -42.74 7.40 -47.42
N ASP A 773 -41.47 7.66 -47.73
CA ASP A 773 -40.32 6.80 -47.49
C ASP A 773 -39.47 7.42 -46.36
N ASP A 774 -39.46 6.77 -45.19
CA ASP A 774 -38.75 7.23 -43.98
C ASP A 774 -37.23 7.41 -44.17
N SER A 775 -36.64 6.87 -45.25
CA SER A 775 -35.21 7.07 -45.57
C SER A 775 -34.91 8.38 -46.32
N ARG A 776 -35.93 9.14 -46.75
CA ARG A 776 -35.76 10.34 -47.58
C ARG A 776 -35.75 11.64 -46.78
N PRO A 777 -34.98 12.66 -47.23
CA PRO A 777 -35.03 13.98 -46.64
C PRO A 777 -36.44 14.59 -46.68
N TRP A 778 -36.85 15.18 -45.56
CA TRP A 778 -38.13 15.88 -45.42
C TRP A 778 -38.16 17.08 -46.35
N THR A 779 -39.24 17.19 -47.14
CA THR A 779 -39.32 18.13 -48.25
C THR A 779 -39.87 19.48 -47.79
N LYS A 780 -39.12 20.57 -48.08
CA LYS A 780 -39.52 21.94 -47.79
C LYS A 780 -40.72 22.37 -48.64
N LEU A 781 -41.80 22.80 -47.99
CA LEU A 781 -43.02 23.31 -48.63
C LEU A 781 -42.87 24.80 -48.95
N LYS A 782 -42.65 25.13 -50.24
CA LYS A 782 -42.58 26.51 -50.74
C LYS A 782 -43.97 26.98 -51.20
N GLY A 783 -44.46 28.10 -50.66
CA GLY A 783 -45.72 28.74 -51.09
C GLY A 783 -47.03 28.01 -50.74
N VAL A 784 -46.98 26.83 -50.11
CA VAL A 784 -48.19 26.04 -49.76
C VAL A 784 -48.81 26.48 -48.42
N LEU A 785 -47.98 26.93 -47.47
CA LEU A 785 -48.38 27.32 -46.11
C LEU A 785 -47.73 28.67 -45.74
N PRO A 786 -48.30 29.45 -44.78
CA PRO A 786 -47.76 30.75 -44.40
C PRO A 786 -46.31 30.72 -43.96
N GLU A 787 -45.47 31.58 -44.54
CA GLU A 787 -44.03 31.63 -44.25
C GLU A 787 -43.71 32.04 -42.80
N ASN A 788 -44.66 32.69 -42.12
CA ASN A 788 -44.55 33.13 -40.73
C ASN A 788 -44.96 32.06 -39.69
N GLY A 789 -45.19 30.80 -40.11
CA GLY A 789 -45.38 29.68 -39.19
C GLY A 789 -46.76 29.57 -38.52
N PRO A 790 -46.94 28.60 -37.61
CA PRO A 790 -48.25 28.22 -37.07
C PRO A 790 -48.88 29.28 -36.16
N ASP A 791 -48.08 30.04 -35.40
CA ASP A 791 -48.56 31.07 -34.46
C ASP A 791 -49.32 32.23 -35.16
N ASN A 792 -49.24 32.29 -36.50
CA ASN A 792 -49.98 33.25 -37.34
C ASN A 792 -51.31 32.69 -37.91
N ILE A 793 -51.58 31.38 -37.78
CA ILE A 793 -52.84 30.73 -38.20
C ILE A 793 -53.86 30.81 -37.06
N LYS A 794 -54.30 32.03 -36.76
CA LYS A 794 -55.06 32.38 -35.54
C LYS A 794 -56.56 32.03 -35.57
N GLY A 795 -57.08 31.57 -36.70
CA GLY A 795 -58.52 31.31 -36.86
C GLY A 795 -58.85 30.45 -38.08
N CYS A 796 -60.12 30.07 -38.20
CA CYS A 796 -60.60 29.27 -39.31
C CYS A 796 -60.61 30.08 -40.62
N GLY A 797 -59.98 29.56 -41.68
CA GLY A 797 -59.85 30.24 -42.97
C GLY A 797 -58.90 29.50 -43.93
N ASP A 798 -58.55 30.13 -45.05
CA ASP A 798 -57.81 29.47 -46.14
C ASP A 798 -56.47 28.85 -45.71
N ASP A 799 -55.68 29.53 -44.90
CA ASP A 799 -54.38 29.00 -44.44
C ASP A 799 -54.52 27.84 -43.44
N PHE A 800 -55.61 27.82 -42.68
CA PHE A 800 -55.97 26.65 -41.88
C PHE A 800 -56.37 25.49 -42.79
N ASN A 801 -57.20 25.72 -43.80
CA ASN A 801 -57.61 24.69 -44.76
C ASN A 801 -56.42 24.11 -45.54
N LYS A 802 -55.41 24.94 -45.89
CA LYS A 802 -54.14 24.46 -46.48
C LYS A 802 -53.36 23.56 -45.51
N LEU A 803 -53.24 23.95 -44.23
CA LEU A 803 -52.59 23.13 -43.21
C LEU A 803 -53.33 21.81 -43.00
N VAL A 804 -54.66 21.85 -42.94
CA VAL A 804 -55.52 20.67 -42.85
C VAL A 804 -55.29 19.74 -44.05
N ALA A 805 -55.27 20.26 -45.28
CA ALA A 805 -55.02 19.46 -46.48
C ALA A 805 -53.65 18.77 -46.43
N VAL A 806 -52.59 19.50 -46.05
CA VAL A 806 -51.23 18.94 -45.90
C VAL A 806 -51.18 17.85 -44.82
N LEU A 807 -51.94 17.97 -43.73
CA LEU A 807 -52.02 16.95 -42.68
C LEU A 807 -52.90 15.75 -43.10
N ARG A 808 -53.96 16.00 -43.89
CA ARG A 808 -54.88 14.97 -44.43
C ARG A 808 -54.16 14.02 -45.40
N ASP A 809 -53.16 14.49 -46.15
CA ASP A 809 -52.24 13.66 -46.94
C ASP A 809 -51.56 12.53 -46.12
N PHE A 810 -51.37 12.75 -44.80
CA PHE A 810 -50.79 11.77 -43.86
C PHE A 810 -51.84 11.01 -43.04
N GLY A 811 -53.13 11.16 -43.36
CA GLY A 811 -54.22 10.51 -42.64
C GLY A 811 -54.56 11.12 -41.28
N CYS A 812 -54.17 12.38 -41.01
CA CYS A 812 -54.70 13.12 -39.86
C CYS A 812 -56.21 13.42 -40.04
N PRO A 813 -57.02 13.36 -38.96
CA PRO A 813 -58.49 13.43 -39.01
C PRO A 813 -59.04 14.86 -39.02
N TYR A 814 -58.30 15.82 -39.56
CA TYR A 814 -58.71 17.22 -39.50
C TYR A 814 -59.65 17.56 -40.66
N ASN A 815 -60.81 18.14 -40.32
CA ASN A 815 -61.81 18.62 -41.27
C ASN A 815 -61.52 20.07 -41.66
N ASP A 816 -61.95 20.44 -42.87
CA ASP A 816 -61.85 21.83 -43.33
C ASP A 816 -62.81 22.73 -42.55
N CYS A 817 -62.52 24.03 -42.50
CA CYS A 817 -63.42 25.01 -41.93
C CYS A 817 -64.74 25.04 -42.71
N THR A 818 -65.78 24.43 -42.15
CA THR A 818 -67.15 24.80 -42.47
C THR A 818 -67.36 26.24 -42.02
N ASN A 819 -67.26 27.18 -42.97
CA ASN A 819 -67.67 28.57 -42.75
C ASN A 819 -69.05 28.57 -42.07
N PRO A 820 -69.26 29.35 -40.99
CA PRO A 820 -70.55 29.44 -40.34
C PRO A 820 -71.55 30.06 -41.31
N SER A 821 -72.28 29.19 -42.02
CA SER A 821 -73.18 29.56 -43.12
C SER A 821 -74.20 30.57 -42.61
N THR A 822 -74.31 31.69 -43.32
CA THR A 822 -75.08 32.87 -42.92
C THR A 822 -76.53 32.51 -42.64
N GLN A 823 -76.89 32.29 -41.37
CA GLN A 823 -78.29 32.00 -41.02
C GLN A 823 -79.14 33.25 -41.24
N PRO A 824 -80.17 33.20 -42.10
CA PRO A 824 -81.09 34.31 -42.25
C PRO A 824 -82.01 34.40 -41.03
N LEU A 825 -82.17 35.63 -40.51
CA LEU A 825 -83.18 35.96 -39.49
C LEU A 825 -84.59 35.64 -40.02
N SER A 826 -85.37 34.86 -39.28
CA SER A 826 -86.79 34.67 -39.54
C SER A 826 -87.65 35.60 -38.70
N GLN A 827 -88.60 36.29 -39.35
CA GLN A 827 -89.76 36.88 -38.67
C GLN A 827 -90.85 35.81 -38.51
N GLY A 828 -91.69 35.94 -37.47
CA GLY A 828 -92.58 34.87 -37.00
C GLY A 828 -94.09 35.05 -37.23
N GLY A 829 -94.83 34.01 -36.84
CA GLY A 829 -96.30 33.89 -36.84
C GLY A 829 -96.65 32.38 -36.86
N ASN A 830 -97.21 31.79 -35.79
CA ASN A 830 -98.63 31.74 -35.41
C ASN A 830 -99.55 31.16 -36.53
N VAL A 831 -100.45 30.19 -36.29
CA VAL A 831 -100.95 29.60 -35.02
C VAL A 831 -101.66 28.23 -35.25
N SER A 832 -101.81 27.39 -34.20
CA SER A 832 -102.69 26.18 -34.10
C SER A 832 -102.38 24.96 -35.01
N LEU A 833 -102.74 23.71 -34.69
CA LEU A 833 -103.34 23.07 -33.49
C LEU A 833 -102.88 21.58 -33.41
N GLY A 834 -102.88 20.96 -32.22
CA GLY A 834 -102.48 19.55 -32.00
C GLY A 834 -103.65 18.53 -32.10
N PRO A 835 -103.61 17.35 -31.43
CA PRO A 835 -102.59 16.84 -30.48
C PRO A 835 -102.22 15.35 -30.60
N GLN A 836 -101.21 14.88 -29.84
CA GLN A 836 -101.39 13.82 -28.80
C GLN A 836 -100.14 13.52 -27.94
N LEU A 837 -100.42 13.12 -26.69
CA LEU A 837 -99.63 12.32 -25.73
C LEU A 837 -98.25 12.79 -25.20
N HIS A 838 -98.32 13.34 -23.99
CA HIS A 838 -97.32 13.34 -22.89
C HIS A 838 -97.32 11.97 -22.15
N PRO A 839 -96.53 11.77 -21.05
CA PRO A 839 -95.47 12.58 -20.42
C PRO A 839 -94.11 11.79 -20.40
N LEU A 840 -93.05 11.99 -19.59
CA LEU A 840 -92.77 12.70 -18.33
C LEU A 840 -91.37 13.37 -18.32
N LEU A 841 -91.15 14.18 -17.29
CA LEU A 841 -89.93 14.82 -16.75
C LEU A 841 -90.04 14.69 -15.19
N PRO A 842 -89.25 15.32 -14.29
CA PRO A 842 -88.07 16.20 -14.39
C PRO A 842 -86.86 15.59 -13.59
N GLY A 843 -85.76 16.25 -13.17
CA GLY A 843 -85.28 17.64 -13.24
C GLY A 843 -85.28 18.40 -11.88
N ALA A 844 -84.21 19.19 -11.62
CA ALA A 844 -84.04 20.27 -10.60
C ALA A 844 -83.09 20.09 -9.37
N VAL A 845 -82.11 21.01 -9.27
CA VAL A 845 -81.69 21.84 -8.09
C VAL A 845 -80.81 21.27 -6.93
N SER A 846 -79.55 21.74 -6.94
CA SER A 846 -78.73 22.39 -5.86
C SER A 846 -78.63 21.86 -4.41
N ARG A 847 -77.40 21.52 -3.98
CA ARG A 847 -76.60 22.03 -2.82
C ARG A 847 -75.18 21.41 -2.92
N SER A 848 -74.03 22.00 -2.54
CA SER A 848 -73.59 23.02 -1.56
C SER A 848 -73.02 22.44 -0.26
N LYS A 849 -71.68 22.56 -0.15
CA LYS A 849 -70.79 22.56 1.05
C LYS A 849 -70.33 21.25 1.73
N ASN A 850 -69.01 21.26 1.98
CA ASN A 850 -68.23 20.66 3.07
C ASN A 850 -68.11 19.13 3.22
N SER A 851 -66.91 18.61 2.90
CA SER A 851 -66.06 17.92 3.89
C SER A 851 -64.58 17.94 3.45
N GLU A 852 -63.68 18.33 4.35
CA GLU A 852 -62.24 18.07 4.21
C GLU A 852 -61.92 16.61 4.54
N LEU A 853 -60.82 16.07 4.00
CA LEU A 853 -60.04 14.88 4.44
C LEU A 853 -58.97 14.63 3.35
N SER A 854 -57.77 15.19 3.47
CA SER A 854 -56.58 14.69 4.21
C SER A 854 -55.98 13.41 3.63
N TRP A 855 -54.66 13.42 3.43
CA TRP A 855 -53.92 12.46 2.58
C TRP A 855 -53.36 11.23 3.34
N ASP A 856 -53.70 11.06 4.62
CA ASP A 856 -53.03 10.15 5.56
C ASP A 856 -53.42 8.66 5.46
N LEU A 857 -53.87 8.18 4.29
CA LEU A 857 -54.36 6.80 4.12
C LEU A 857 -53.67 5.97 3.01
N PHE A 858 -52.44 6.33 2.62
CA PHE A 858 -51.65 5.55 1.63
C PHE A 858 -50.29 5.03 2.13
N LEU A 859 -49.95 5.21 3.42
CA LEU A 859 -48.68 4.79 4.02
C LEU A 859 -48.82 3.80 5.19
N SER A 860 -49.70 2.80 5.06
CA SER A 860 -49.93 1.80 6.12
C SER A 860 -50.30 0.39 5.59
N ALA A 861 -49.48 -0.20 4.70
CA ALA A 861 -49.79 -1.52 4.11
C ALA A 861 -48.59 -2.44 3.77
N THR A 862 -47.38 -2.21 4.29
CA THR A 862 -46.18 -3.01 3.93
C THR A 862 -45.33 -3.47 5.11
N ARG A 863 -45.83 -4.47 5.86
CA ARG A 863 -45.01 -5.37 6.69
C ARG A 863 -45.48 -6.82 6.55
N ASN A 864 -44.56 -7.75 6.72
CA ASN A 864 -44.74 -9.22 6.76
C ASN A 864 -45.14 -9.89 5.43
N PHE A 865 -44.15 -10.38 4.67
CA PHE A 865 -44.24 -11.69 4.01
C PHE A 865 -42.83 -12.29 3.84
N GLY A 866 -42.64 -13.53 4.30
CA GLY A 866 -41.34 -14.22 4.23
C GLY A 866 -41.44 -15.64 4.80
N LYS A 867 -41.03 -16.64 4.00
CA LYS A 867 -41.49 -18.06 4.06
C LYS A 867 -43.01 -18.17 3.81
N VAL A 868 -43.56 -19.16 3.10
CA VAL A 868 -43.09 -20.50 2.71
C VAL A 868 -43.50 -20.78 1.25
N PHE A 869 -42.59 -21.32 0.42
CA PHE A 869 -42.77 -22.55 -0.39
C PHE A 869 -41.59 -22.75 -1.35
N VAL A 870 -41.01 -23.95 -1.31
CA VAL A 870 -40.15 -24.51 -2.36
C VAL A 870 -40.67 -25.93 -2.56
N ASP A 871 -41.24 -26.22 -3.73
CA ASP A 871 -41.23 -27.55 -4.37
C ASP A 871 -42.05 -27.54 -5.68
N VAL A 872 -41.53 -28.21 -6.72
CA VAL A 872 -42.28 -28.82 -7.87
C VAL A 872 -43.01 -27.81 -8.80
N ILE A 873 -42.86 -27.80 -10.14
CA ILE A 873 -42.67 -28.88 -11.14
C ILE A 873 -41.60 -28.52 -12.19
N LEU A 874 -40.77 -29.50 -12.60
CA LEU A 874 -40.43 -29.76 -14.01
C LEU A 874 -40.70 -31.25 -14.32
N PRO A 875 -40.94 -31.64 -15.59
CA PRO A 875 -41.79 -32.79 -15.90
C PRO A 875 -41.10 -34.17 -15.96
N ASN A 876 -41.92 -35.22 -15.79
CA ASN A 876 -41.52 -36.63 -15.87
C ASN A 876 -41.16 -37.09 -17.30
N GLY A 877 -40.08 -37.88 -17.41
CA GLY A 877 -39.82 -38.80 -18.52
C GLY A 877 -39.63 -40.23 -17.98
N LYS A 878 -40.21 -41.24 -18.65
CA LYS A 878 -40.24 -42.63 -18.15
C LYS A 878 -39.09 -43.48 -18.69
N THR A 879 -38.63 -44.44 -17.88
CA THR A 879 -37.73 -45.52 -18.30
C THR A 879 -38.41 -46.88 -18.07
N PRO A 880 -38.39 -47.81 -19.05
CA PRO A 880 -38.76 -49.21 -18.83
C PRO A 880 -37.54 -50.08 -18.46
N GLU A 881 -37.78 -51.25 -17.90
CA GLU A 881 -36.77 -52.26 -17.60
C GLU A 881 -36.26 -52.98 -18.86
N ASN A 882 -34.98 -53.40 -18.86
CA ASN A 882 -34.70 -54.84 -19.05
C ASN A 882 -33.28 -55.26 -18.58
N THR A 883 -33.09 -56.57 -18.44
CA THR A 883 -31.92 -57.22 -17.81
C THR A 883 -30.77 -57.55 -18.76
N THR A 884 -29.52 -57.49 -18.27
CA THR A 884 -28.51 -58.57 -18.44
C THR A 884 -27.34 -58.43 -17.45
N LYS A 885 -26.41 -59.41 -17.45
CA LYS A 885 -25.42 -59.76 -16.40
C LYS A 885 -24.25 -60.55 -17.08
N PRO A 886 -23.11 -60.93 -16.45
CA PRO A 886 -22.22 -60.33 -15.43
C PRO A 886 -20.88 -59.83 -16.10
N ASP A 887 -19.80 -59.41 -15.41
CA ASP A 887 -18.73 -60.27 -14.86
C ASP A 887 -17.68 -59.53 -14.01
N THR A 888 -16.97 -60.30 -13.16
CA THR A 888 -15.93 -59.86 -12.22
C THR A 888 -14.88 -60.97 -12.08
N PRO A 889 -13.57 -60.69 -12.19
CA PRO A 889 -12.67 -60.81 -11.01
C PRO A 889 -11.50 -59.76 -11.06
N ALA A 890 -10.57 -59.61 -10.10
CA ALA A 890 -10.28 -60.33 -8.86
C ALA A 890 -9.67 -59.38 -7.78
N LEU A 891 -9.64 -59.85 -6.53
CA LEU A 891 -8.70 -59.42 -5.47
C LEU A 891 -7.31 -60.11 -5.67
N PRO A 892 -6.18 -59.82 -4.95
CA PRO A 892 -6.16 -59.70 -3.47
C PRO A 892 -5.04 -58.88 -2.73
N GLN A 893 -5.29 -58.73 -1.42
CA GLN A 893 -4.36 -58.86 -0.27
C GLN A 893 -3.29 -57.80 0.10
N GLN A 894 -3.56 -57.16 1.25
CA GLN A 894 -2.63 -56.82 2.35
C GLN A 894 -1.98 -58.10 2.97
N PRO A 895 -0.88 -58.05 3.79
CA PRO A 895 -0.91 -57.34 5.10
C PRO A 895 0.42 -56.91 5.81
N SER A 896 0.24 -56.18 6.92
CA SER A 896 0.93 -56.31 8.24
C SER A 896 2.39 -55.82 8.51
N GLN A 897 2.45 -54.72 9.28
CA GLN A 897 3.26 -54.47 10.50
C GLN A 897 4.80 -54.21 10.52
N ARG A 898 5.10 -53.16 11.32
CA ARG A 898 6.15 -53.00 12.37
C ARG A 898 7.56 -52.48 12.07
N ASP A 899 7.89 -51.45 12.85
CA ASP A 899 9.10 -51.24 13.66
C ASP A 899 10.47 -51.69 13.10
N GLN A 900 11.34 -50.74 12.72
CA GLN A 900 12.49 -50.34 13.57
C GLN A 900 13.33 -49.16 13.03
N THR A 901 14.34 -48.80 13.83
CA THR A 901 15.12 -47.54 13.89
C THR A 901 16.36 -47.43 12.99
N ALA A 902 16.67 -46.18 12.63
CA ALA A 902 18.03 -45.57 12.60
C ALA A 902 19.04 -45.88 11.47
N SER A 903 20.02 -44.95 11.36
CA SER A 903 21.19 -44.90 10.45
C SER A 903 20.88 -44.81 8.94
N VAL A 904 21.36 -43.81 8.19
CA VAL A 904 22.77 -43.44 7.88
C VAL A 904 23.46 -44.56 7.08
N GLY A 905 23.56 -44.33 5.77
CA GLY A 905 24.18 -45.26 4.83
C GLY A 905 24.09 -44.74 3.40
N ALA A 906 25.01 -43.85 3.00
CA ALA A 906 25.15 -43.45 1.61
C ALA A 906 25.89 -44.55 0.84
N LEU A 907 25.41 -44.90 -0.35
CA LEU A 907 26.13 -45.72 -1.32
C LEU A 907 25.76 -45.29 -2.74
N GLN A 908 26.69 -45.50 -3.67
CA GLN A 908 26.74 -44.79 -4.95
C GLN A 908 26.19 -45.61 -6.13
N SER A 909 25.92 -44.91 -7.23
CA SER A 909 26.09 -45.37 -8.62
C SER A 909 25.52 -46.74 -9.03
N GLY A 910 24.43 -46.71 -9.78
CA GLY A 910 23.90 -47.84 -10.57
C GLY A 910 23.45 -47.38 -11.94
N ASP A 911 24.40 -47.06 -12.81
CA ASP A 911 24.15 -46.52 -14.15
C ASP A 911 23.74 -47.62 -15.14
N SER A 912 22.74 -47.38 -16.00
CA SER A 912 22.46 -48.20 -17.19
C SER A 912 21.43 -47.57 -18.14
N SER A 913 21.91 -47.28 -19.35
CA SER A 913 21.19 -47.05 -20.61
C SER A 913 20.07 -48.08 -20.91
N SER A 914 19.11 -47.88 -21.82
CA SER A 914 19.31 -47.44 -23.23
C SER A 914 17.99 -47.23 -24.01
N GLY A 915 18.09 -46.62 -25.20
CA GLY A 915 17.02 -46.44 -26.20
C GLY A 915 17.06 -45.03 -26.80
N ARG A 916 17.69 -44.77 -27.97
CA ARG A 916 17.28 -45.08 -29.37
C ARG A 916 15.94 -44.41 -29.75
N GLU A 917 15.81 -43.72 -30.90
CA GLU A 917 16.71 -43.66 -32.07
C GLU A 917 16.42 -42.46 -33.01
N SER A 918 17.48 -41.88 -33.63
CA SER A 918 17.51 -41.29 -35.01
C SER A 918 16.53 -40.14 -35.39
N ASN A 919 16.78 -39.18 -36.30
CA ASN A 919 17.77 -38.86 -37.36
C ASN A 919 17.68 -37.32 -37.63
N LYS A 920 18.48 -36.63 -38.48
CA LYS A 920 19.89 -36.70 -38.94
C LYS A 920 20.13 -35.57 -39.97
N GLY A 921 21.36 -35.05 -40.10
CA GLY A 921 21.80 -34.06 -41.10
C GLY A 921 22.58 -32.93 -40.43
N ASP A 922 23.93 -32.94 -40.35
CA ASP A 922 24.96 -32.85 -41.41
C ASP A 922 24.96 -31.43 -42.06
N THR A 923 26.05 -30.65 -42.12
CA THR A 923 27.49 -30.99 -42.27
C THR A 923 28.51 -30.01 -41.62
N SER A 924 29.71 -30.52 -41.30
CA SER A 924 31.10 -29.95 -41.36
C SER A 924 31.47 -28.52 -40.90
N ALA A 925 32.70 -28.22 -40.41
CA ALA A 925 33.96 -28.98 -40.41
C ALA A 925 34.91 -28.64 -39.22
N ASP A 926 36.03 -29.38 -39.14
CA ASP A 926 37.15 -29.38 -38.17
C ASP A 926 37.79 -28.03 -37.75
N ASN A 927 38.30 -27.94 -36.51
CA ASN A 927 39.70 -28.35 -36.20
C ASN A 927 39.96 -28.52 -34.67
N THR A 928 41.22 -28.78 -34.29
CA THR A 928 41.65 -29.57 -33.13
C THR A 928 42.39 -28.79 -32.02
N GLN A 929 42.75 -29.50 -30.93
CA GLN A 929 43.56 -29.12 -29.76
C GLN A 929 42.82 -28.33 -28.65
N GLY A 930 43.03 -28.60 -27.34
CA GLY A 930 43.73 -29.73 -26.71
C GLY A 930 44.24 -29.46 -25.27
N VAL A 931 44.43 -30.54 -24.49
CA VAL A 931 45.32 -30.67 -23.30
C VAL A 931 44.87 -30.10 -21.93
N SER A 932 44.68 -31.06 -21.00
CA SER A 932 44.81 -31.04 -19.52
C SER A 932 44.09 -30.00 -18.63
N GLU A 933 43.13 -30.53 -17.87
CA GLU A 933 42.84 -30.21 -16.46
C GLU A 933 44.02 -30.55 -15.52
N PRO A 934 44.16 -29.85 -14.38
CA PRO A 934 44.64 -30.51 -13.16
C PRO A 934 43.81 -30.19 -11.89
N GLU A 935 43.91 -31.10 -10.91
CA GLU A 935 43.09 -31.17 -9.70
C GLU A 935 43.31 -30.03 -8.68
N ALA A 936 42.31 -29.83 -7.81
CA ALA A 936 42.40 -28.96 -6.63
C ALA A 936 43.28 -29.57 -5.51
N LYS A 937 43.79 -28.72 -4.62
CA LYS A 937 44.38 -29.14 -3.34
C LYS A 937 43.69 -28.50 -2.15
N GLU A 938 43.42 -29.35 -1.17
CA GLU A 938 42.91 -29.05 0.16
C GLU A 938 43.95 -28.26 0.98
N VAL A 939 43.50 -27.35 1.85
CA VAL A 939 44.37 -26.47 2.66
C VAL A 939 44.06 -26.61 4.15
N THR A 940 45.12 -26.78 4.93
CA THR A 940 45.09 -27.18 6.35
C THR A 940 44.56 -26.11 7.30
N GLN A 941 43.99 -26.56 8.42
CA GLN A 941 43.67 -25.72 9.58
C GLN A 941 44.92 -25.04 10.16
N VAL A 942 44.75 -23.82 10.70
CA VAL A 942 45.78 -23.08 11.46
C VAL A 942 45.37 -23.00 12.93
N GLN A 943 46.30 -23.30 13.83
CA GLN A 943 46.10 -23.20 15.28
C GLN A 943 46.32 -21.77 15.78
N THR A 944 45.51 -21.35 16.76
CA THR A 944 45.71 -20.10 17.50
C THR A 944 46.67 -20.32 18.68
N ASN A 945 47.64 -19.43 18.86
CA ASN A 945 48.49 -19.36 20.06
C ASN A 945 48.17 -18.08 20.87
N GLU A 946 48.37 -18.16 22.18
CA GLU A 946 47.99 -17.12 23.14
C GLU A 946 49.05 -16.03 23.36
N ALA A 947 48.55 -14.82 23.62
CA ALA A 947 49.00 -13.84 24.62
C ALA A 947 50.47 -13.39 24.71
N GLN A 948 50.64 -12.06 24.81
CA GLN A 948 51.11 -11.44 26.07
C GLN A 948 50.69 -9.97 26.18
N ASN A 949 50.82 -9.39 27.39
CA ASN A 949 50.17 -8.14 27.81
C ASN A 949 51.16 -7.26 28.61
N ILE A 950 51.43 -6.04 28.13
CA ILE A 950 52.10 -4.97 28.89
C ILE A 950 51.44 -3.64 28.50
N GLY A 951 50.92 -2.91 29.49
CA GLY A 951 50.40 -1.55 29.31
C GLY A 951 51.35 -0.48 29.87
N LEU A 952 51.26 0.75 29.35
CA LEU A 952 51.91 1.94 29.90
C LEU A 952 50.97 3.16 29.87
N THR A 953 51.18 4.07 30.81
CA THR A 953 50.39 5.29 31.02
C THR A 953 50.85 6.46 30.13
N PRO A 954 49.99 7.46 29.86
CA PRO A 954 50.32 8.59 28.99
C PRO A 954 50.99 9.76 29.75
N PRO A 955 51.87 10.51 29.07
CA PRO A 955 52.15 11.92 29.37
C PRO A 955 51.59 12.84 28.27
N ALA A 956 51.07 14.00 28.65
CA ALA A 956 50.60 15.03 27.72
C ALA A 956 51.75 15.94 27.25
N VAL A 957 51.73 16.38 25.99
CA VAL A 957 52.62 17.43 25.44
C VAL A 957 51.83 18.35 24.51
N THR A 958 52.00 19.66 24.69
CA THR A 958 51.47 20.73 23.83
C THR A 958 52.56 21.27 22.90
N PRO A 959 52.22 21.57 21.63
CA PRO A 959 52.65 22.82 21.02
C PRO A 959 51.44 23.56 20.39
N GLN A 960 51.19 24.85 20.61
CA GLN A 960 52.05 26.04 20.47
C GLN A 960 52.28 26.45 19.00
N GLN A 961 52.08 27.74 18.73
CA GLN A 961 52.06 28.37 17.41
C GLN A 961 53.47 28.58 16.84
N SER A 962 53.62 28.70 15.51
CA SER A 962 53.79 30.01 14.85
C SER A 962 54.30 29.95 13.39
N HIS A 963 54.13 31.07 12.67
CA HIS A 963 54.81 31.56 11.45
C HIS A 963 55.31 30.60 10.33
N GLY A 964 54.78 30.79 9.11
CA GLY A 964 55.59 30.80 7.86
C GLY A 964 55.88 32.27 7.46
N PRO A 965 56.19 32.62 6.18
CA PRO A 965 56.51 31.83 4.96
C PRO A 965 58.01 32.10 4.57
N PRO A 966 58.52 32.29 3.32
CA PRO A 966 57.98 32.15 1.95
C PRO A 966 58.94 31.57 0.84
N ALA A 967 58.39 31.52 -0.39
CA ALA A 967 59.00 31.81 -1.71
C ALA A 967 60.20 31.03 -2.31
N GLU A 968 59.90 30.40 -3.46
CA GLU A 968 60.59 30.45 -4.77
C GLU A 968 62.06 29.99 -5.02
N ALA A 969 62.22 29.43 -6.24
CA ALA A 969 63.42 29.41 -7.10
C ALA A 969 64.63 28.51 -6.74
N LEU A 970 65.41 27.95 -7.69
CA LEU A 970 65.21 27.64 -9.13
C LEU A 970 66.30 26.65 -9.60
N LYS A 971 65.96 25.73 -10.54
CA LYS A 971 66.82 25.14 -11.61
C LYS A 971 68.04 24.21 -11.31
N GLN A 972 68.09 23.15 -12.16
CA GLN A 972 69.27 22.56 -12.83
C GLN A 972 70.34 21.84 -11.95
N ASP A 973 71.07 20.82 -12.43
CA ASP A 973 71.03 19.96 -13.63
C ASP A 973 71.47 18.53 -13.19
N GLY A 974 71.39 17.42 -13.93
CA GLY A 974 71.00 17.14 -15.32
C GLY A 974 71.87 15.99 -15.89
N THR A 975 71.35 15.16 -16.82
CA THR A 975 72.07 14.09 -17.60
C THR A 975 72.70 12.94 -16.78
N SER A 976 72.90 11.68 -17.24
CA SER A 976 72.94 10.97 -18.55
C SER A 976 72.46 9.50 -18.33
N GLU A 977 72.23 8.57 -19.29
CA GLU A 977 72.25 8.45 -20.76
C GLU A 977 71.33 7.22 -21.14
N SER A 978 70.60 7.18 -22.27
CA SER A 978 71.01 6.77 -23.65
C SER A 978 71.39 5.28 -23.78
N THR A 979 70.98 4.51 -24.80
CA THR A 979 71.22 4.75 -26.24
C THR A 979 70.08 4.37 -27.22
N THR A 980 70.27 3.41 -28.15
CA THR A 980 69.64 3.34 -29.49
C THR A 980 69.61 1.90 -30.05
N THR A 981 68.97 1.53 -31.18
CA THR A 981 68.31 2.26 -32.31
C THR A 981 66.97 1.53 -32.66
N THR A 982 66.22 1.62 -33.78
CA THR A 982 66.31 2.10 -35.20
C THR A 982 64.85 2.34 -35.68
N GLY A 983 64.49 3.06 -36.76
CA GLY A 983 65.22 3.71 -37.86
C GLY A 983 64.27 4.56 -38.75
N GLY A 984 64.47 4.60 -40.07
CA GLY A 984 63.62 5.28 -41.09
C GLY A 984 63.88 4.72 -42.51
N PRO A 985 63.49 5.37 -43.64
CA PRO A 985 62.84 6.68 -43.86
C PRO A 985 61.42 6.52 -44.56
N THR A 986 60.68 7.50 -45.14
CA THR A 986 60.98 8.72 -45.93
C THR A 986 59.73 9.64 -46.10
N ALA A 987 59.91 10.98 -46.23
CA ALA A 987 59.00 12.07 -46.74
C ALA A 987 57.46 12.03 -46.48
N ALA A 988 56.74 13.02 -45.92
CA ALA A 988 56.75 14.52 -46.00
C ALA A 988 56.17 15.12 -47.31
N PRO A 989 55.59 16.37 -47.36
CA PRO A 989 55.61 17.44 -46.34
C PRO A 989 54.34 18.35 -46.14
N LYS A 990 54.29 19.11 -45.02
CA LYS A 990 53.75 20.50 -44.83
C LYS A 990 52.22 20.80 -44.99
N VAL A 991 51.60 21.86 -44.41
CA VAL A 991 51.79 22.75 -43.22
C VAL A 991 50.42 23.45 -42.98
N THR A 992 49.78 23.59 -41.81
CA THR A 992 50.09 24.20 -40.48
C THR A 992 49.83 25.72 -40.38
N GLU A 993 48.87 26.13 -39.54
CA GLU A 993 48.73 27.43 -38.80
C GLU A 993 48.77 28.81 -39.53
N ALA A 994 48.31 29.94 -38.96
CA ALA A 994 47.24 30.26 -38.00
C ALA A 994 47.09 31.81 -37.85
N ALA A 995 46.16 32.24 -36.98
CA ALA A 995 46.22 33.44 -36.12
C ALA A 995 45.71 34.82 -36.60
N LEU A 996 44.74 35.32 -35.82
CA LEU A 996 44.52 36.71 -35.36
C LEU A 996 43.85 37.77 -36.28
N ALA A 997 43.28 38.77 -35.60
CA ALA A 997 42.46 39.90 -36.07
C ALA A 997 43.20 41.24 -35.78
N PRO A 998 42.60 42.47 -35.78
CA PRO A 998 41.22 42.91 -36.08
C PRO A 998 41.11 44.21 -36.96
N THR A 999 39.89 44.74 -37.17
CA THR A 999 39.45 46.18 -37.03
C THR A 999 38.32 46.67 -37.96
N SER A 1000 37.24 47.19 -37.35
CA SER A 1000 36.54 48.49 -37.57
C SER A 1000 36.20 49.11 -38.96
N THR A 1001 34.94 49.60 -39.04
CA THR A 1001 34.42 50.83 -39.74
C THR A 1001 34.40 50.97 -41.28
N LYS A 1002 33.18 50.95 -41.87
CA LYS A 1002 32.50 52.12 -42.53
C LYS A 1002 31.14 51.78 -43.19
N SER A 1003 30.34 52.82 -43.49
CA SER A 1003 29.04 52.84 -44.23
C SER A 1003 28.95 54.17 -45.03
N PRO A 1004 27.87 54.54 -45.77
CA PRO A 1004 26.82 53.81 -46.53
C PRO A 1004 26.81 54.20 -48.05
N PRO A 1005 25.81 53.82 -48.90
CA PRO A 1005 24.58 54.62 -49.18
C PRO A 1005 23.29 53.75 -49.33
N LYS A 1006 22.02 54.20 -49.26
CA LYS A 1006 21.18 55.15 -50.06
C LYS A 1006 20.97 54.73 -51.55
N ALA A 1007 19.77 54.76 -52.18
CA ALA A 1007 18.48 55.40 -51.84
C ALA A 1007 17.22 54.82 -52.59
N GLU A 1008 16.01 55.31 -52.24
CA GLU A 1008 14.76 55.44 -53.08
C GLU A 1008 13.92 54.17 -53.49
N THR A 1009 12.57 54.17 -53.69
CA THR A 1009 11.48 55.20 -53.55
C THR A 1009 10.04 54.59 -53.46
N ALA A 1010 9.12 55.25 -52.73
CA ALA A 1010 7.62 55.16 -52.73
C ALA A 1010 6.91 53.82 -52.36
N THR A 1011 5.63 53.74 -51.92
CA THR A 1011 4.48 54.69 -52.00
C THR A 1011 3.58 54.69 -50.72
N THR A 1012 2.91 55.83 -50.49
CA THR A 1012 1.84 56.18 -49.50
C THR A 1012 0.66 55.17 -49.45
N THR A 1013 -0.15 55.07 -48.37
CA THR A 1013 -1.41 55.87 -48.23
C THR A 1013 -2.09 55.74 -46.85
N VAL A 1014 -2.11 56.86 -46.10
CA VAL A 1014 -3.19 57.43 -45.24
C VAL A 1014 -3.69 56.73 -43.96
N LEU A 1015 -3.73 57.53 -42.89
CA LEU A 1015 -4.43 57.33 -41.61
C LEU A 1015 -5.73 58.18 -41.58
N PRO A 1016 -6.65 58.00 -40.62
CA PRO A 1016 -6.80 59.14 -39.69
C PRO A 1016 -6.93 58.73 -38.21
N SER A 1017 -6.55 59.68 -37.35
CA SER A 1017 -6.71 59.62 -35.90
C SER A 1017 -7.67 60.73 -35.46
N GLN A 1018 -8.37 60.52 -34.34
CA GLN A 1018 -8.87 61.62 -33.52
C GLN A 1018 -8.47 61.41 -32.06
N SER A 1019 -8.25 62.52 -31.37
CA SER A 1019 -7.75 62.59 -30.00
C SER A 1019 -8.51 63.68 -29.27
N GLN A 1020 -8.85 63.44 -28.01
CA GLN A 1020 -9.10 64.48 -27.02
C GLN A 1020 -8.47 64.07 -25.69
N ALA A 1021 -7.90 65.05 -25.00
CA ALA A 1021 -7.29 64.91 -23.68
C ALA A 1021 -7.80 66.02 -22.76
N ILE A 1022 -8.05 65.72 -21.49
CA ILE A 1022 -8.46 66.70 -20.49
C ILE A 1022 -7.70 66.48 -19.17
N SER A 1023 -7.12 67.58 -18.70
CA SER A 1023 -6.63 67.92 -17.36
C SER A 1023 -5.76 66.94 -16.55
N SER A 1024 -4.57 67.45 -16.22
CA SER A 1024 -3.85 67.16 -14.98
C SER A 1024 -4.63 67.58 -13.72
N ASP A 1025 -4.26 67.01 -12.57
CA ASP A 1025 -3.86 67.82 -11.40
C ASP A 1025 -2.72 67.11 -10.64
N SER A 1026 -2.03 67.81 -9.74
CA SER A 1026 -0.81 67.33 -9.08
C SER A 1026 -0.63 67.81 -7.64
N THR A 1027 -0.30 66.91 -6.71
CA THR A 1027 0.20 67.25 -5.37
C THR A 1027 1.19 66.16 -4.90
N THR A 1028 2.01 66.45 -3.88
CA THR A 1028 3.38 65.91 -3.75
C THR A 1028 3.65 65.06 -2.50
N HIS A 1029 4.75 64.29 -2.57
CA HIS A 1029 5.36 63.46 -1.51
C HIS A 1029 4.52 62.22 -1.09
N GLU A 1030 5.10 61.06 -0.79
CA GLU A 1030 6.36 60.80 -0.07
C GLU A 1030 7.15 59.59 -0.60
N THR A 1031 8.40 59.39 -0.17
CA THR A 1031 9.27 58.28 -0.60
C THR A 1031 9.23 57.12 0.39
N GLN A 1032 8.53 56.03 0.07
CA GLN A 1032 8.61 54.76 0.81
C GLN A 1032 8.85 53.54 -0.08
N LYS A 1033 9.53 52.54 0.50
CA LYS A 1033 9.84 51.25 -0.14
C LYS A 1033 8.55 50.49 -0.46
N SER A 1034 8.34 50.13 -1.72
CA SER A 1034 7.32 49.13 -2.09
C SER A 1034 7.67 47.77 -1.48
N GLN A 1035 6.83 47.29 -0.57
CA GLN A 1035 6.81 45.87 -0.21
C GLN A 1035 6.29 45.06 -1.40
N VAL A 1036 6.94 43.94 -1.72
CA VAL A 1036 6.38 42.98 -2.68
C VAL A 1036 5.41 42.08 -1.91
N SER A 1037 4.11 42.33 -2.04
CA SER A 1037 3.08 41.42 -1.55
C SER A 1037 3.13 40.11 -2.34
N ALA A 1038 3.62 39.04 -1.71
CA ALA A 1038 3.62 37.71 -2.30
C ALA A 1038 2.18 37.21 -2.45
N LEU A 1039 1.77 36.95 -3.70
CA LEU A 1039 0.51 36.25 -4.00
C LEU A 1039 0.67 34.78 -3.61
N SER A 1040 -0.09 34.32 -2.62
CA SER A 1040 -0.17 32.90 -2.28
C SER A 1040 -0.75 32.10 -3.45
N PRO A 1041 -0.17 30.94 -3.82
CA PRO A 1041 -0.84 30.00 -4.72
C PRO A 1041 -2.14 29.52 -4.08
N GLY A 1042 -3.27 29.68 -4.78
CA GLY A 1042 -4.56 29.21 -4.29
C GLY A 1042 -4.63 27.68 -4.32
N TYR A 1043 -4.78 27.06 -3.15
CA TYR A 1043 -5.08 25.63 -3.06
C TYR A 1043 -6.45 25.34 -3.71
N PRO A 1044 -6.56 24.34 -4.61
CA PRO A 1044 -7.85 23.92 -5.13
C PRO A 1044 -8.68 23.28 -4.01
N ALA A 1045 -9.94 23.68 -3.86
CA ALA A 1045 -10.82 23.18 -2.81
C ALA A 1045 -11.09 21.67 -2.97
N GLN A 1046 -11.02 20.92 -1.86
CA GLN A 1046 -11.35 19.50 -1.85
C GLN A 1046 -12.85 19.27 -2.07
N THR A 1047 -13.22 18.75 -3.24
CA THR A 1047 -14.58 18.27 -3.51
C THR A 1047 -14.86 17.01 -2.69
N SER A 1048 -15.93 17.04 -1.88
CA SER A 1048 -16.30 15.94 -0.98
C SER A 1048 -16.62 14.63 -1.72
N SER A 1049 -15.85 13.57 -1.47
CA SER A 1049 -16.08 12.24 -2.04
C SER A 1049 -17.09 11.43 -1.21
N THR A 1050 -18.32 11.33 -1.70
CA THR A 1050 -19.34 10.44 -1.12
C THR A 1050 -19.10 8.99 -1.56
N TRP A 1051 -18.30 8.25 -0.80
CA TRP A 1051 -18.18 6.78 -0.94
C TRP A 1051 -18.66 6.08 0.34
N THR A 1052 -19.53 5.09 0.16
CA THR A 1052 -20.18 4.34 1.23
C THR A 1052 -19.20 3.39 1.94
N SER A 1053 -19.01 3.58 3.25
CA SER A 1053 -18.22 2.66 4.08
C SER A 1053 -19.05 1.47 4.57
N PRO A 1054 -18.56 0.22 4.45
CA PRO A 1054 -19.17 -0.90 5.15
C PRO A 1054 -18.75 -0.94 6.64
N GLU A 1055 -19.78 -1.06 7.47
CA GLU A 1055 -19.82 -1.50 8.88
C GLU A 1055 -18.48 -1.72 9.65
N LYS A 1056 -18.20 -0.83 10.61
CA LYS A 1056 -17.38 -1.14 11.79
C LYS A 1056 -18.29 -1.35 13.01
N ILE A 1057 -18.47 -2.60 13.42
CA ILE A 1057 -19.19 -2.94 14.66
C ILE A 1057 -18.22 -2.83 15.85
N ILE A 1058 -18.55 -1.99 16.83
CA ILE A 1058 -17.84 -1.89 18.11
C ILE A 1058 -18.69 -2.56 19.20
N PRO A 1059 -18.21 -3.64 19.85
CA PRO A 1059 -18.88 -4.22 21.01
C PRO A 1059 -18.48 -3.47 22.28
N THR A 1060 -19.37 -2.62 22.80
CA THR A 1060 -19.20 -1.98 24.11
C THR A 1060 -19.30 -3.02 25.22
N VAL A 1061 -18.21 -3.27 25.95
CA VAL A 1061 -18.21 -4.18 27.11
C VAL A 1061 -18.81 -3.46 28.31
N LEU A 1062 -19.96 -3.94 28.79
CA LEU A 1062 -20.64 -3.43 29.98
C LEU A 1062 -20.73 -4.56 31.02
N THR A 1063 -20.27 -4.28 32.24
CA THR A 1063 -20.08 -5.29 33.29
C THR A 1063 -21.39 -5.76 33.92
N GLY A 1064 -21.63 -7.06 33.95
CA GLY A 1064 -22.76 -7.68 34.66
C GLY A 1064 -22.52 -9.16 34.94
N VAL A 1065 -22.76 -9.58 36.19
CA VAL A 1065 -22.53 -10.98 36.63
C VAL A 1065 -23.82 -11.80 36.46
N GLY A 1066 -23.73 -12.92 35.75
CA GLY A 1066 -24.84 -13.88 35.58
C GLY A 1066 -24.36 -15.23 35.06
N VAL A 1067 -24.82 -16.32 35.67
CA VAL A 1067 -24.32 -17.69 35.39
C VAL A 1067 -25.26 -18.44 34.43
N VAL A 1068 -24.78 -18.75 33.22
CA VAL A 1068 -25.32 -19.82 32.37
C VAL A 1068 -24.16 -20.51 31.63
N SER A 1069 -24.13 -21.84 31.64
CA SER A 1069 -23.05 -22.64 31.06
C SER A 1069 -23.51 -23.55 29.92
N GLY A 1070 -22.82 -23.50 28.77
CA GLY A 1070 -22.84 -24.57 27.75
C GLY A 1070 -23.54 -24.20 26.43
N SER A 1071 -22.79 -23.70 25.45
CA SER A 1071 -23.29 -23.54 24.06
C SER A 1071 -22.22 -23.64 22.96
N LEU A 1072 -20.94 -23.33 23.24
CA LEU A 1072 -19.91 -23.17 22.19
C LEU A 1072 -19.27 -24.47 21.68
N THR A 1073 -19.18 -25.53 22.49
CA THR A 1073 -18.51 -26.79 22.09
C THR A 1073 -19.25 -27.60 21.03
N GLY A 1074 -20.57 -27.43 20.88
CA GLY A 1074 -21.37 -28.16 19.89
C GLY A 1074 -21.07 -27.76 18.44
N PHE A 1075 -20.81 -26.47 18.19
CA PHE A 1075 -20.63 -25.94 16.84
C PHE A 1075 -19.31 -26.40 16.20
N GLY A 1076 -18.22 -26.41 16.97
CA GLY A 1076 -16.92 -26.94 16.51
C GLY A 1076 -16.96 -28.42 16.14
N TRP A 1077 -17.68 -29.24 16.92
CA TRP A 1077 -17.85 -30.68 16.64
C TRP A 1077 -18.69 -30.92 15.38
N TRP A 1078 -19.69 -30.08 15.10
CA TRP A 1078 -20.50 -30.13 13.89
C TRP A 1078 -19.68 -29.83 12.62
N ILE A 1079 -18.83 -28.80 12.67
CA ILE A 1079 -17.90 -28.48 11.56
C ILE A 1079 -16.89 -29.62 11.36
N TYR A 1080 -16.27 -30.12 12.42
CA TYR A 1080 -15.27 -31.20 12.36
C TYR A 1080 -15.81 -32.50 11.73
N LYS A 1081 -17.10 -32.81 11.88
CA LYS A 1081 -17.71 -33.96 11.20
C LYS A 1081 -17.93 -33.77 9.70
N ARG A 1082 -17.94 -32.54 9.18
CA ARG A 1082 -18.31 -32.24 7.79
C ARG A 1082 -17.13 -32.17 6.82
N SER A 1083 -15.90 -32.01 7.31
CA SER A 1083 -14.68 -31.91 6.49
C SER A 1083 -14.02 -33.27 6.13
N LYS A 1084 -14.51 -34.41 6.65
CA LYS A 1084 -13.88 -35.73 6.45
C LYS A 1084 -14.07 -36.38 5.07
N GLY A 1085 -14.48 -35.62 4.05
CA GLY A 1085 -14.72 -36.11 2.68
C GLY A 1085 -13.93 -35.41 1.58
N ASP A 1086 -13.14 -34.38 1.89
CA ASP A 1086 -12.46 -33.56 0.87
C ASP A 1086 -11.01 -34.02 0.61
N PRO A 1087 -10.62 -34.36 -0.63
CA PRO A 1087 -9.26 -34.79 -0.95
C PRO A 1087 -8.17 -33.72 -0.81
N TRP A 1088 -8.51 -32.42 -0.85
CA TRP A 1088 -7.51 -31.35 -0.98
C TRP A 1088 -6.72 -31.02 0.30
N VAL A 1089 -7.21 -31.43 1.48
CA VAL A 1089 -6.65 -31.01 2.78
C VAL A 1089 -5.50 -31.93 3.24
N ARG A 1090 -4.45 -32.07 2.40
CA ARG A 1090 -3.24 -32.87 2.71
C ARG A 1090 -1.89 -32.30 2.21
N GLN A 1091 -1.85 -31.04 1.74
CA GLN A 1091 -0.59 -30.35 1.40
C GLN A 1091 -0.58 -28.88 1.89
N ILE A 1092 -0.73 -28.71 3.20
CA ILE A 1092 -0.31 -27.53 3.98
C ILE A 1092 0.31 -28.08 5.28
#